data_AF-A0A074TMP4-F1
#
_entry.id   AF-A0A074TMP4-F1
#
_cell.length_a   1.000
_cell.length_b   1.000
_cell.length_c   1.000
_cell.angle_alpha   90.00
_cell.angle_beta   90.00
_cell.angle_gamma   90.00
#
_symmetry.space_group_name_H-M   'P 1'
#
loop_
_entity.id
_entity.type
_entity.pdbx_description
1 polymer ?
#
loop_
_entity_poly.entity_id
_entity_poly.type
_entity_poly.pdbx_seq_one_letter_code
_entity_poly.pdbx_strand_id
1 'polypeptide(L)'
;MGLALTIARRELRAGLRGFWVMLLCLMLGVAAIAAVGLVRGAITSALSDQGAVLLGGDAQYEFTYRRATPGELDWIKSHSSALSEVIEFRSMLSTGTDAADRALTQVKAVDGAYPLTGKLQLDPPVGVDALKGEGGTPGIFLDPILANRLGVKPGDRVELGGQSFVMMAEIKRVPDSTGTGFALGPPSIVALSAIQGTSLLAPGSLFETEYRVSLPPGTDLATLHRQAESRFADAGMRWSDRRRAAPGAQRFVDRLGSFLVLVGLAGLAVGGVGISATVASWVERKAGTIATLRALGATGATIRAAFLIQLIALGAIGILAGLGLGVGLVLAASSLIENALPIPVAIRVTPGPLGEAALYGALIAAIFALWPLSRMAAMRAASLYRDIGDGRRFPPWPTVAITGVLLVVLVVVSAWFSGLWGLTLASLGGIALALLILSAAAWGIRRAARAGQHLARGRPALRAALAAIGGPRSEARSVILSLGLGLSVLAAVGQVDSGLRSAIDQDLPKRAPAYFVIDIQPDQIDPFKALLAKMPEVTKVEAVPMLRGVITQINGQNARKVAGEHWVLRGDRGVTYSDVPREKLTAGKWWPKNYDGPPLASFSAKEAEEIGLKLGDNITVNILGRDITAKVTSFRDVDFSTGGIGFVLTLDPAALQGAPHTWLATIYAPPKAEAAVMRDLAKAFPNITAIRVRDAIERVTDALGAIARATSLAASVTLLTGFVVLIGAAAAGERARAWEAAMLKTLGATRGTILLSFALRSALMGAAAGLVAVLFGGLAGWAVVDLVMGAPFHFAPWPAFLIVAGGVIATLGAGLIFAWRPLSRRPAGELRGSE
;
A
#
# COMPACT_ATOMS: atom_id res chain seq x y z
N MET A 1 -44.34 -14.54 14.61
CA MET A 1 -43.65 -13.58 13.72
C MET A 1 -44.57 -12.47 13.18
N GLY A 2 -45.80 -12.76 12.75
CA GLY A 2 -46.71 -11.74 12.17
C GLY A 2 -46.94 -10.49 13.04
N LEU A 3 -47.16 -10.67 14.35
CA LEU A 3 -47.35 -9.53 15.27
C LEU A 3 -46.12 -8.60 15.33
N ALA A 4 -44.91 -9.17 15.37
CA ALA A 4 -43.66 -8.41 15.42
C ALA A 4 -43.44 -7.59 14.14
N LEU A 5 -43.81 -8.14 12.98
CA LEU A 5 -43.74 -7.45 11.69
C LEU A 5 -44.72 -6.26 11.63
N THR A 6 -45.95 -6.45 12.12
CA THR A 6 -46.96 -5.37 12.17
C THR A 6 -46.53 -4.23 13.08
N ILE A 7 -45.99 -4.56 14.26
CA ILE A 7 -45.45 -3.56 15.19
C ILE A 7 -44.30 -2.80 14.54
N ALA A 8 -43.33 -3.50 13.94
CA ALA A 8 -42.19 -2.88 13.25
C ALA A 8 -42.63 -1.95 12.10
N ARG A 9 -43.60 -2.38 11.27
CA ARG A 9 -44.11 -1.58 10.14
C ARG A 9 -44.83 -0.31 10.60
N ARG A 10 -45.61 -0.38 11.68
CA ARG A 10 -46.31 0.78 12.24
C ARG A 10 -45.31 1.76 12.88
N GLU A 11 -44.31 1.25 13.59
CA GLU A 11 -43.23 2.06 14.16
C GLU A 11 -42.36 2.75 13.10
N LEU A 12 -42.04 2.07 11.99
CA LEU A 12 -41.29 2.68 10.88
C LEU A 12 -42.03 3.88 10.25
N ARG A 13 -43.38 3.90 10.26
CA ARG A 13 -44.18 5.04 9.78
C ARG A 13 -44.11 6.26 10.70
N ALA A 14 -43.76 6.08 11.98
CA ALA A 14 -43.63 7.17 12.94
C ALA A 14 -42.33 8.00 12.76
N GLY A 15 -41.44 7.60 11.83
CA GLY A 15 -40.39 8.44 11.25
C GLY A 15 -38.94 8.03 11.53
N LEU A 16 -38.03 8.49 10.66
CA LEU A 16 -36.58 8.19 10.67
C LEU A 16 -35.73 9.12 11.55
N ARG A 17 -36.34 10.13 12.18
CA ARG A 17 -35.65 11.22 12.89
C ARG A 17 -34.71 10.75 14.01
N GLY A 18 -34.90 9.54 14.55
CA GLY A 18 -34.04 8.94 15.57
C GLY A 18 -32.86 8.11 15.06
N PHE A 19 -32.78 7.82 13.76
CA PHE A 19 -31.84 6.84 13.18
C PHE A 19 -30.93 7.41 12.08
N TRP A 20 -31.06 8.69 11.75
CA TRP A 20 -30.29 9.32 10.68
C TRP A 20 -28.77 9.20 10.86
N VAL A 21 -28.27 9.25 12.10
CA VAL A 21 -26.84 9.06 12.43
C VAL A 21 -26.40 7.65 12.07
N MET A 22 -27.18 6.64 12.49
CA MET A 22 -26.91 5.23 12.18
C MET A 22 -26.88 5.01 10.67
N LEU A 23 -27.87 5.55 9.94
CA LEU A 23 -27.95 5.48 8.49
C LEU A 23 -26.74 6.13 7.82
N LEU A 24 -26.36 7.34 8.25
CA LEU A 24 -25.27 8.09 7.64
C LEU A 24 -23.91 7.44 7.93
N CYS A 25 -23.70 6.90 9.13
CA CYS A 25 -22.48 6.16 9.46
C CYS A 25 -22.34 4.87 8.63
N LEU A 26 -23.43 4.11 8.51
CA LEU A 26 -23.44 2.88 7.72
C LEU A 26 -23.28 3.19 6.22
N MET A 27 -23.95 4.24 5.73
CA MET A 27 -23.84 4.72 4.36
C MET A 27 -22.40 5.12 4.02
N LEU A 28 -21.74 5.94 4.85
CA LEU A 28 -20.36 6.39 4.61
C LEU A 28 -19.35 5.25 4.66
N GLY A 29 -19.46 4.35 5.63
CA GLY A 29 -18.53 3.22 5.74
C GLY A 29 -18.69 2.20 4.59
N VAL A 30 -19.94 1.87 4.21
CA VAL A 30 -20.21 0.99 3.07
C VAL A 30 -19.79 1.65 1.76
N ALA A 31 -20.04 2.95 1.59
CA ALA A 31 -19.62 3.70 0.40
C ALA A 31 -18.10 3.69 0.22
N ALA A 32 -17.34 3.85 1.31
CA ALA A 32 -15.88 3.82 1.26
C ALA A 32 -15.35 2.47 0.75
N ILE A 33 -15.84 1.36 1.30
CA ILE A 33 -15.41 0.01 0.90
C ILE A 33 -15.87 -0.29 -0.53
N ALA A 34 -17.11 0.07 -0.89
CA ALA A 34 -17.62 -0.10 -2.24
C ALA A 34 -16.78 0.67 -3.26
N ALA A 35 -16.45 1.93 -2.97
CA ALA A 35 -15.65 2.77 -3.87
C ALA A 35 -14.24 2.19 -4.09
N VAL A 36 -13.55 1.81 -3.01
CA VAL A 36 -12.22 1.19 -3.08
C VAL A 36 -12.26 -0.11 -3.88
N GLY A 37 -13.24 -0.97 -3.60
CA GLY A 37 -13.36 -2.25 -4.28
C GLY A 37 -13.71 -2.11 -5.76
N LEU A 38 -14.53 -1.13 -6.14
CA LEU A 38 -14.82 -0.81 -7.55
C LEU A 38 -13.58 -0.33 -8.29
N VAL A 39 -12.79 0.57 -7.69
CA VAL A 39 -11.53 1.05 -8.29
C VAL A 39 -10.51 -0.08 -8.42
N ARG A 40 -10.33 -0.90 -7.38
CA ARG A 40 -9.47 -2.10 -7.42
C ARG A 40 -9.91 -3.04 -8.54
N GLY A 41 -11.21 -3.32 -8.63
CA GLY A 41 -11.77 -4.19 -9.66
C GLY A 41 -11.57 -3.62 -11.07
N ALA A 42 -11.82 -2.33 -11.27
CA ALA A 42 -11.64 -1.67 -12.56
C ALA A 42 -10.18 -1.71 -13.02
N ILE A 43 -9.22 -1.44 -12.14
CA ILE A 43 -7.78 -1.51 -12.48
C ILE A 43 -7.36 -2.96 -12.76
N THR A 44 -7.81 -3.93 -11.95
CA THR A 44 -7.47 -5.34 -12.15
C THR A 44 -8.02 -5.87 -13.47
N SER A 45 -9.27 -5.53 -13.80
CA SER A 45 -9.88 -5.87 -15.07
C SER A 45 -9.18 -5.17 -16.23
N ALA A 46 -8.84 -3.88 -16.10
CA ALA A 46 -8.10 -3.16 -17.15
C ALA A 46 -6.72 -3.77 -17.41
N LEU A 47 -6.00 -4.20 -16.36
CA LEU A 47 -4.71 -4.90 -16.50
C LEU A 47 -4.87 -6.26 -17.17
N SER A 48 -5.96 -6.99 -16.91
CA SER A 48 -6.25 -8.27 -17.56
C SER A 48 -6.71 -8.11 -19.02
N ASP A 49 -7.58 -7.14 -19.28
CA ASP A 49 -8.15 -6.86 -20.60
C ASP A 49 -7.09 -6.30 -21.55
N GLN A 50 -6.20 -5.45 -21.04
CA GLN A 50 -5.04 -4.95 -21.77
C GLN A 50 -3.83 -5.88 -21.68
N GLY A 51 -3.95 -7.04 -21.02
CA GLY A 51 -2.80 -7.89 -20.72
C GLY A 51 -1.99 -8.29 -21.95
N ALA A 52 -2.66 -8.62 -23.06
CA ALA A 52 -1.97 -8.96 -24.30
C ALA A 52 -1.27 -7.75 -24.96
N VAL A 53 -1.86 -6.56 -24.85
CA VAL A 53 -1.25 -5.30 -25.33
C VAL A 53 -0.03 -4.93 -24.47
N LEU A 54 -0.19 -4.98 -23.14
CA LEU A 54 0.86 -4.64 -22.18
C LEU A 54 2.07 -5.58 -22.25
N LEU A 55 1.85 -6.85 -22.61
CA LEU A 55 2.90 -7.83 -22.85
C LEU A 55 3.45 -7.78 -24.28
N GLY A 56 2.70 -7.19 -25.23
CA GLY A 56 3.02 -7.21 -26.66
C GLY A 56 2.78 -8.58 -27.33
N GLY A 57 1.93 -9.42 -26.76
CA GLY A 57 1.57 -10.77 -27.21
C GLY A 57 0.70 -11.51 -26.19
N ASP A 58 0.18 -12.70 -26.53
CA ASP A 58 -0.58 -13.55 -25.61
C ASP A 58 0.31 -14.18 -24.52
N ALA A 59 1.56 -14.48 -24.88
CA ALA A 59 2.59 -14.94 -23.97
C ALA A 59 3.99 -14.45 -24.39
N GLN A 60 4.93 -14.52 -23.44
CA GLN A 60 6.31 -14.12 -23.59
C GLN A 60 7.23 -15.19 -22.98
N TYR A 61 8.24 -15.58 -23.75
CA TYR A 61 9.39 -16.35 -23.28
C TYR A 61 10.59 -15.41 -23.19
N GLU A 62 11.08 -15.18 -22.00
CA GLU A 62 12.23 -14.32 -21.72
C GLU A 62 13.45 -15.19 -21.43
N PHE A 63 14.55 -14.88 -22.12
CA PHE A 63 15.88 -15.46 -21.89
C PHE A 63 16.86 -14.33 -21.59
N THR A 64 17.64 -14.49 -20.54
CA THR A 64 18.60 -13.49 -20.09
C THR A 64 20.01 -13.83 -20.63
N TYR A 65 20.73 -12.84 -21.17
CA TYR A 65 22.09 -12.93 -21.72
C TYR A 65 22.31 -13.87 -22.90
N ARG A 66 21.23 -14.39 -23.46
CA ARG A 66 21.28 -15.27 -24.61
C ARG A 66 19.99 -15.19 -25.37
N ARG A 67 20.09 -15.57 -26.64
CA ARG A 67 18.93 -15.87 -27.48
C ARG A 67 18.51 -17.33 -27.27
N ALA A 68 17.30 -17.67 -27.70
CA ALA A 68 16.85 -19.06 -27.73
C ALA A 68 17.77 -19.87 -28.66
N THR A 69 18.14 -21.06 -28.23
CA THR A 69 18.80 -22.03 -29.11
C THR A 69 17.85 -22.44 -30.24
N PRO A 70 18.35 -22.93 -31.38
CA PRO A 70 17.49 -23.32 -32.51
C PRO A 70 16.34 -24.25 -32.10
N GLY A 71 16.61 -25.26 -31.26
CA GLY A 71 15.58 -26.18 -30.77
C GLY A 71 14.56 -25.56 -29.81
N GLU A 72 14.97 -24.58 -28.98
CA GLU A 72 14.04 -23.81 -28.15
C GLU A 72 13.14 -22.93 -29.02
N LEU A 73 13.72 -22.24 -30.00
CA LEU A 73 13.01 -21.35 -30.92
C LEU A 73 12.00 -22.10 -31.79
N ASP A 74 12.36 -23.29 -32.29
CA ASP A 74 11.46 -24.12 -33.09
C ASP A 74 10.26 -24.61 -32.27
N TRP A 75 10.48 -24.97 -31.00
CA TRP A 75 9.39 -25.32 -30.09
C TRP A 75 8.47 -24.13 -29.80
N ILE A 76 9.03 -22.93 -29.59
CA ILE A 76 8.22 -21.72 -29.39
C ILE A 76 7.37 -21.46 -30.64
N LYS A 77 7.98 -21.51 -31.83
CA LYS A 77 7.30 -21.32 -33.11
C LYS A 77 6.16 -22.32 -33.31
N SER A 78 6.38 -23.61 -33.01
CA SER A 78 5.36 -24.65 -33.20
C SER A 78 4.12 -24.49 -32.32
N HIS A 79 4.22 -23.75 -31.21
CA HIS A 79 3.10 -23.48 -30.29
C HIS A 79 2.51 -22.07 -30.47
N SER A 80 3.01 -21.29 -31.44
CA SER A 80 2.60 -19.91 -31.70
C SER A 80 1.99 -19.75 -33.10
N SER A 81 1.04 -18.83 -33.25
CA SER A 81 0.51 -18.41 -34.56
C SER A 81 1.36 -17.30 -35.19
N ALA A 82 1.94 -16.43 -34.36
CA ALA A 82 2.90 -15.40 -34.75
C ALA A 82 3.94 -15.24 -33.64
N LEU A 83 5.16 -14.85 -34.03
CA LEU A 83 6.29 -14.64 -33.13
C LEU A 83 7.02 -13.35 -33.51
N SER A 84 7.41 -12.57 -32.51
CA SER A 84 8.28 -11.41 -32.63
C SER A 84 9.40 -11.51 -31.61
N GLU A 85 10.63 -11.33 -32.08
CA GLU A 85 11.83 -11.25 -31.27
C GLU A 85 12.13 -9.79 -30.92
N VAL A 86 12.23 -9.52 -29.62
CA VAL A 86 12.61 -8.23 -29.07
C VAL A 86 13.82 -8.43 -28.18
N ILE A 87 14.85 -7.59 -28.34
CA ILE A 87 16.01 -7.58 -27.44
C ILE A 87 16.06 -6.25 -26.69
N GLU A 88 16.02 -6.31 -25.37
CA GLU A 88 16.15 -5.14 -24.51
C GLU A 88 17.52 -5.11 -23.83
N PHE A 89 18.17 -3.95 -23.85
CA PHE A 89 19.44 -3.73 -23.16
C PHE A 89 19.63 -2.25 -22.83
N ARG A 90 20.65 -1.95 -22.04
CA ARG A 90 21.00 -0.58 -21.64
C ARG A 90 22.22 -0.14 -22.43
N SER A 91 22.21 1.12 -22.87
CA SER A 91 23.34 1.69 -23.59
C SER A 91 23.31 3.21 -23.53
N MET A 92 24.41 3.84 -23.94
CA MET A 92 24.56 5.30 -24.00
C MET A 92 24.40 5.77 -25.43
N LEU A 93 23.49 6.72 -25.64
CA LEU A 93 23.42 7.51 -26.88
C LEU A 93 24.38 8.68 -26.80
N SER A 94 25.02 9.00 -27.92
CA SER A 94 25.97 10.10 -28.06
C SER A 94 25.69 10.90 -29.34
N THR A 95 25.72 12.22 -29.28
CA THR A 95 25.72 13.10 -30.48
C THR A 95 27.08 13.70 -30.77
N GLY A 96 28.04 13.54 -29.85
CA GLY A 96 29.38 14.10 -29.94
C GLY A 96 30.36 13.50 -28.94
N THR A 97 31.42 14.25 -28.63
CA THR A 97 32.47 13.84 -27.67
C THR A 97 32.30 14.46 -26.29
N ASP A 98 31.45 15.46 -26.13
CA ASP A 98 31.17 16.09 -24.85
C ASP A 98 30.13 15.29 -24.05
N ALA A 99 30.20 15.38 -22.72
CA ALA A 99 29.28 14.62 -21.87
C ALA A 99 27.87 15.22 -21.80
N ALA A 100 27.69 16.49 -22.20
CA ALA A 100 26.36 17.06 -22.42
C ALA A 100 25.63 16.38 -23.59
N ASP A 101 26.40 15.82 -24.52
CA ASP A 101 25.93 15.15 -25.73
C ASP A 101 25.68 13.65 -25.50
N ARG A 102 25.61 13.20 -24.23
CA ARG A 102 25.46 11.80 -23.86
C ARG A 102 24.31 11.55 -22.90
N ALA A 103 23.54 10.51 -23.17
CA ALA A 103 22.40 10.14 -22.35
C ALA A 103 22.18 8.62 -22.31
N LEU A 104 21.89 8.11 -21.11
CA LEU A 104 21.51 6.72 -20.90
C LEU A 104 20.15 6.46 -21.53
N THR A 105 20.05 5.39 -22.29
CA THR A 105 18.81 4.92 -22.91
C THR A 105 18.58 3.44 -22.62
N GLN A 106 17.30 3.06 -22.53
CA GLN A 106 16.87 1.67 -22.58
C GLN A 106 16.59 1.32 -24.05
N VAL A 107 17.50 0.60 -24.68
CA VAL A 107 17.40 0.23 -26.09
C VAL A 107 16.50 -0.98 -26.24
N LYS A 108 15.52 -0.86 -27.13
CA LYS A 108 14.65 -1.93 -27.58
C LYS A 108 14.93 -2.20 -29.05
N ALA A 109 15.57 -3.33 -29.32
CA ALA A 109 15.83 -3.79 -30.67
C ALA A 109 14.69 -4.71 -31.13
N VAL A 110 14.03 -4.33 -32.22
CA VAL A 110 12.80 -5.00 -32.67
C VAL A 110 12.98 -5.63 -34.04
N ASP A 111 12.35 -6.77 -34.25
CA ASP A 111 12.22 -7.37 -35.58
C ASP A 111 11.11 -6.69 -36.42
N GLY A 112 10.93 -7.16 -37.65
CA GLY A 112 9.90 -6.64 -38.55
C GLY A 112 8.46 -7.03 -38.19
N ALA A 113 8.27 -7.97 -37.26
CA ALA A 113 6.95 -8.40 -36.79
C ALA A 113 6.43 -7.53 -35.64
N TYR A 114 7.29 -6.72 -35.02
CA TYR A 114 6.91 -5.80 -33.97
C TYR A 114 6.13 -4.58 -34.50
N PRO A 115 5.08 -4.10 -33.79
CA PRO A 115 4.45 -4.72 -32.63
C PRO A 115 3.43 -5.81 -33.04
N LEU A 116 3.46 -6.99 -32.40
CA LEU A 116 2.44 -8.04 -32.64
C LEU A 116 1.05 -7.65 -32.14
N THR A 117 0.98 -6.92 -31.03
CA THR A 117 -0.27 -6.51 -30.39
C THR A 117 -0.13 -5.08 -29.89
N GLY A 118 -1.17 -4.27 -30.11
CA GLY A 118 -1.15 -2.83 -29.82
C GLY A 118 -0.68 -1.97 -30.99
N LYS A 119 -0.48 -0.67 -30.74
CA LYS A 119 -0.04 0.30 -31.76
C LYS A 119 1.07 1.18 -31.20
N LEU A 120 2.19 1.23 -31.90
CA LEU A 120 3.27 2.20 -31.66
C LEU A 120 2.82 3.57 -32.17
N GLN A 121 2.91 4.61 -31.33
CA GLN A 121 2.59 5.99 -31.71
C GLN A 121 3.88 6.81 -31.75
N LEU A 122 4.17 7.37 -32.92
CA LEU A 122 5.38 8.12 -33.22
C LEU A 122 5.03 9.53 -33.74
N ASP A 123 5.98 10.44 -33.63
CA ASP A 123 5.90 11.81 -34.16
C ASP A 123 7.20 12.18 -34.89
N PRO A 124 7.20 12.33 -36.22
CA PRO A 124 6.06 12.18 -37.12
C PRO A 124 5.47 10.76 -37.14
N PRO A 125 4.19 10.57 -37.54
CA PRO A 125 3.51 9.28 -37.53
C PRO A 125 4.03 8.35 -38.64
N VAL A 126 5.22 7.81 -38.43
CA VAL A 126 5.88 6.83 -39.31
C VAL A 126 5.66 5.40 -38.80
N GLY A 127 5.80 4.41 -39.69
CA GLY A 127 5.74 2.99 -39.33
C GLY A 127 7.09 2.46 -38.82
N VAL A 128 7.10 1.22 -38.29
CA VAL A 128 8.34 0.54 -37.85
C VAL A 128 9.35 0.36 -38.99
N ASP A 129 8.87 0.30 -40.24
CA ASP A 129 9.72 0.27 -41.44
C ASP A 129 10.68 1.48 -41.55
N ALA A 130 10.37 2.61 -40.91
CA ALA A 130 11.27 3.76 -40.87
C ALA A 130 12.60 3.45 -40.14
N LEU A 131 12.67 2.38 -39.34
CA LEU A 131 13.93 1.90 -38.74
C LEU A 131 14.94 1.39 -39.77
N LYS A 132 14.54 1.16 -41.03
CA LYS A 132 15.49 0.94 -42.14
C LYS A 132 16.41 2.15 -42.34
N GLY A 133 15.98 3.33 -41.91
CA GLY A 133 16.72 4.58 -41.93
C GLY A 133 16.86 5.20 -43.32
N GLU A 134 17.85 6.08 -43.47
CA GLU A 134 18.09 6.86 -44.70
C GLU A 134 19.55 6.76 -45.13
N GLY A 135 19.79 6.69 -46.45
CA GLY A 135 21.14 6.72 -47.03
C GLY A 135 22.06 5.57 -46.58
N GLY A 136 21.49 4.41 -46.25
CA GLY A 136 22.24 3.23 -45.76
C GLY A 136 22.60 3.30 -44.26
N THR A 137 22.21 4.35 -43.55
CA THR A 137 22.35 4.45 -42.09
C THR A 137 21.04 4.01 -41.43
N PRO A 138 21.06 3.08 -40.45
CA PRO A 138 19.83 2.62 -39.81
C PRO A 138 19.10 3.73 -39.06
N GLY A 139 17.77 3.58 -38.92
CA GLY A 139 16.93 4.53 -38.19
C GLY A 139 16.85 4.21 -36.69
N ILE A 140 16.58 5.23 -35.89
CA ILE A 140 16.28 5.11 -34.45
C ILE A 140 15.08 5.97 -34.08
N PHE A 141 14.22 5.46 -33.19
CA PHE A 141 13.19 6.25 -32.53
C PHE A 141 13.63 6.60 -31.11
N LEU A 142 13.46 7.85 -30.71
CA LEU A 142 13.92 8.36 -29.41
C LEU A 142 12.73 8.85 -28.57
N ASP A 143 12.79 8.60 -27.27
CA ASP A 143 11.86 9.25 -26.33
C ASP A 143 12.03 10.79 -26.36
N PRO A 144 10.96 11.59 -26.24
CA PRO A 144 11.04 13.05 -26.22
C PRO A 144 11.97 13.60 -25.14
N ILE A 145 12.07 12.95 -23.98
CA ILE A 145 12.99 13.37 -22.90
C ILE A 145 14.43 13.22 -23.37
N LEU A 146 14.72 12.14 -24.09
CA LEU A 146 16.04 11.82 -24.61
C LEU A 146 16.43 12.73 -25.78
N ALA A 147 15.49 12.94 -26.72
CA ALA A 147 15.67 13.84 -27.85
C ALA A 147 15.92 15.29 -27.39
N ASN A 148 15.08 15.80 -26.48
CA ASN A 148 15.25 17.15 -25.91
C ASN A 148 16.54 17.30 -25.12
N ARG A 149 16.95 16.26 -24.37
CA ARG A 149 18.20 16.27 -23.62
C ARG A 149 19.43 16.34 -24.53
N LEU A 150 19.41 15.60 -25.63
CA LEU A 150 20.50 15.57 -26.61
C LEU A 150 20.41 16.70 -27.65
N GLY A 151 19.33 17.49 -27.64
CA GLY A 151 19.10 18.57 -28.59
C GLY A 151 18.86 18.12 -30.03
N VAL A 152 18.44 16.86 -30.24
CA VAL A 152 18.26 16.25 -31.56
C VAL A 152 16.83 16.27 -32.05
N LYS A 153 16.66 16.34 -33.37
CA LYS A 153 15.38 16.32 -34.07
C LYS A 153 15.36 15.19 -35.11
N PRO A 154 14.18 14.79 -35.61
CA PRO A 154 14.09 13.88 -36.75
C PRO A 154 14.94 14.36 -37.92
N GLY A 155 15.82 13.50 -38.43
CA GLY A 155 16.84 13.77 -39.44
C GLY A 155 18.27 13.86 -38.89
N ASP A 156 18.45 14.11 -37.59
CA ASP A 156 19.78 14.23 -36.98
C ASP A 156 20.42 12.86 -36.72
N ARG A 157 21.75 12.86 -36.65
CA ARG A 157 22.54 11.63 -36.39
C ARG A 157 22.86 11.47 -34.90
N VAL A 158 22.79 10.24 -34.45
CA VAL A 158 23.18 9.81 -33.10
C VAL A 158 24.02 8.55 -33.20
N GLU A 159 24.90 8.33 -32.23
CA GLU A 159 25.69 7.11 -32.11
C GLU A 159 25.25 6.28 -30.92
N LEU A 160 25.19 4.97 -31.12
CA LEU A 160 24.86 3.98 -30.10
C LEU A 160 25.88 2.83 -30.21
N GLY A 161 26.69 2.64 -29.18
CA GLY A 161 27.67 1.54 -29.16
C GLY A 161 28.69 1.55 -30.30
N GLY A 162 29.03 2.72 -30.84
CA GLY A 162 29.95 2.88 -31.97
C GLY A 162 29.31 2.73 -33.35
N GLN A 163 28.00 2.51 -33.44
CA GLN A 163 27.23 2.52 -34.68
C GLN A 163 26.42 3.81 -34.80
N SER A 164 26.44 4.44 -35.98
CA SER A 164 25.65 5.64 -36.26
C SER A 164 24.22 5.29 -36.68
N PHE A 165 23.26 6.07 -36.19
CA PHE A 165 21.83 5.99 -36.47
C PHE A 165 21.29 7.37 -36.86
N VAL A 166 20.20 7.40 -37.62
CA VAL A 166 19.44 8.64 -37.92
C VAL A 166 18.15 8.64 -37.10
N MET A 167 17.91 9.71 -36.35
CA MET A 167 16.64 9.87 -35.61
C MET A 167 15.50 10.02 -36.62
N MET A 168 14.56 9.08 -36.62
CA MET A 168 13.45 9.09 -37.58
C MET A 168 12.17 9.68 -37.00
N ALA A 169 11.94 9.47 -35.71
CA ALA A 169 10.75 9.98 -35.01
C ALA A 169 10.92 9.98 -33.48
N GLU A 170 10.10 10.78 -32.82
CA GLU A 170 9.90 10.76 -31.37
C GLU A 170 8.88 9.69 -30.98
N ILE A 171 9.13 9.03 -29.84
CA ILE A 171 8.22 8.02 -29.27
C ILE A 171 7.15 8.72 -28.43
N LYS A 172 5.88 8.69 -28.86
CA LYS A 172 4.77 9.18 -28.01
C LYS A 172 4.18 8.08 -27.15
N ARG A 173 4.06 6.86 -27.67
CA ARG A 173 3.53 5.71 -26.91
C ARG A 173 4.06 4.38 -27.44
N VAL A 174 4.56 3.55 -26.53
CA VAL A 174 4.96 2.16 -26.78
C VAL A 174 3.86 1.23 -26.24
N PRO A 175 3.35 0.26 -27.03
CA PRO A 175 2.20 -0.57 -26.62
C PRO A 175 2.50 -1.51 -25.44
N ASP A 176 3.74 -1.97 -25.33
CA ASP A 176 4.23 -3.03 -24.44
C ASP A 176 5.12 -2.52 -23.30
N SER A 177 4.99 -1.25 -22.91
CA SER A 177 5.89 -0.60 -21.94
C SER A 177 5.67 -0.99 -20.48
N THR A 178 4.58 -1.72 -20.17
CA THR A 178 4.14 -1.95 -18.79
C THR A 178 4.59 -3.30 -18.24
N GLY A 179 5.08 -4.21 -19.09
CA GLY A 179 5.66 -5.49 -18.68
C GLY A 179 7.11 -5.38 -18.18
N THR A 180 7.85 -4.37 -18.64
CA THR A 180 9.31 -4.27 -18.47
C THR A 180 9.72 -3.53 -17.20
N GLY A 181 9.35 -4.08 -16.04
CA GLY A 181 9.99 -3.79 -14.75
C GLY A 181 10.35 -2.31 -14.45
N PHE A 182 11.52 -2.10 -13.84
CA PHE A 182 12.04 -0.78 -13.50
C PHE A 182 13.01 -0.30 -14.59
N ALA A 183 12.56 0.61 -15.47
CA ALA A 183 13.39 1.20 -16.51
C ALA A 183 14.33 2.30 -15.94
N LEU A 184 15.62 2.16 -16.19
CA LEU A 184 16.68 3.02 -15.65
C LEU A 184 16.99 4.25 -16.52
N GLY A 185 16.44 4.33 -17.74
CA GLY A 185 16.54 5.48 -18.65
C GLY A 185 15.34 5.56 -19.62
N PRO A 186 15.13 6.69 -20.31
CA PRO A 186 14.11 6.80 -21.36
C PRO A 186 14.34 5.78 -22.48
N PRO A 187 13.29 5.27 -23.15
CA PRO A 187 13.43 4.24 -24.18
C PRO A 187 13.93 4.77 -25.53
N SER A 188 14.62 3.92 -26.28
CA SER A 188 14.92 4.11 -27.71
C SER A 188 14.66 2.82 -28.48
N ILE A 189 14.13 2.91 -29.70
CA ILE A 189 13.81 1.73 -30.53
C ILE A 189 14.71 1.70 -31.76
N VAL A 190 15.34 0.56 -32.02
CA VAL A 190 16.20 0.31 -33.20
C VAL A 190 15.79 -0.99 -33.91
N ALA A 191 16.15 -1.16 -35.17
CA ALA A 191 15.97 -2.44 -35.85
C ALA A 191 16.95 -3.49 -35.29
N LEU A 192 16.46 -4.70 -35.02
CA LEU A 192 17.28 -5.81 -34.55
C LEU A 192 18.42 -6.15 -35.53
N SER A 193 18.14 -6.09 -36.84
CA SER A 193 19.15 -6.30 -37.88
C SER A 193 20.27 -5.25 -37.88
N ALA A 194 20.02 -4.04 -37.37
CA ALA A 194 21.02 -2.98 -37.34
C ALA A 194 22.11 -3.28 -36.31
N ILE A 195 21.74 -3.83 -35.15
CA ILE A 195 22.68 -4.09 -34.05
C ILE A 195 23.26 -5.51 -34.05
N GLN A 196 22.75 -6.39 -34.92
CA GLN A 196 23.29 -7.75 -35.08
C GLN A 196 24.75 -7.70 -35.52
N GLY A 197 25.65 -8.32 -34.74
CA GLY A 197 27.09 -8.33 -35.00
C GLY A 197 27.88 -7.18 -34.38
N THR A 198 27.23 -6.24 -33.69
CA THR A 198 27.91 -5.23 -32.88
C THR A 198 28.36 -5.80 -31.53
N SER A 199 29.29 -5.11 -30.84
CA SER A 199 29.70 -5.46 -29.48
C SER A 199 28.56 -5.36 -28.44
N LEU A 200 27.45 -4.68 -28.79
CA LEU A 200 26.27 -4.55 -27.93
C LEU A 200 25.59 -5.89 -27.64
N LEU A 201 25.68 -6.86 -28.56
CA LEU A 201 25.11 -8.21 -28.43
C LEU A 201 26.18 -9.32 -28.34
N ALA A 202 27.43 -8.95 -28.03
CA ALA A 202 28.52 -9.91 -27.86
C ALA A 202 28.31 -10.79 -26.60
N PRO A 203 28.92 -12.00 -26.55
CA PRO A 203 28.92 -12.81 -25.34
C PRO A 203 29.46 -12.04 -24.14
N GLY A 204 28.70 -11.98 -23.05
CA GLY A 204 29.02 -11.19 -21.84
C GLY A 204 28.29 -9.85 -21.75
N SER A 205 27.67 -9.38 -22.83
CA SER A 205 26.82 -8.17 -22.81
C SER A 205 25.50 -8.41 -22.08
N LEU A 206 25.04 -7.41 -21.33
CA LEU A 206 23.82 -7.52 -20.53
C LEU A 206 22.56 -7.17 -21.33
N PHE A 207 21.96 -8.17 -21.99
CA PHE A 207 20.69 -8.03 -22.71
C PHE A 207 19.66 -9.09 -22.29
N GLU A 208 18.38 -8.77 -22.47
CA GLU A 208 17.23 -9.64 -22.29
C GLU A 208 16.60 -9.89 -23.67
N THR A 209 16.44 -11.15 -24.05
CA THR A 209 15.74 -11.53 -25.29
C THR A 209 14.34 -12.00 -24.94
N GLU A 210 13.35 -11.30 -25.48
CA GLU A 210 11.93 -11.58 -25.31
C GLU A 210 11.34 -12.11 -26.61
N TYR A 211 10.84 -13.34 -26.57
CA TYR A 211 10.04 -13.90 -27.67
C TYR A 211 8.57 -13.74 -27.32
N ARG A 212 7.93 -12.82 -28.01
CA ARG A 212 6.50 -12.54 -27.85
C ARG A 212 5.73 -13.36 -28.85
N VAL A 213 4.66 -14.00 -28.39
CA VAL A 213 3.87 -14.90 -29.22
C VAL A 213 2.40 -14.55 -29.18
N SER A 214 1.77 -14.58 -30.34
CA SER A 214 0.32 -14.76 -30.44
C SER A 214 0.03 -16.25 -30.43
N LEU A 215 -0.99 -16.68 -29.69
CA LEU A 215 -1.34 -18.08 -29.56
C LEU A 215 -2.58 -18.38 -30.42
N PRO A 216 -2.76 -19.63 -30.88
CA PRO A 216 -4.00 -20.05 -31.50
C PRO A 216 -5.22 -19.77 -30.61
N PRO A 217 -6.38 -19.41 -31.18
CA PRO A 217 -7.60 -19.21 -30.41
C PRO A 217 -7.96 -20.46 -29.62
N GLY A 218 -8.21 -20.31 -28.31
CA GLY A 218 -8.61 -21.42 -27.43
C GLY A 218 -7.46 -22.15 -26.73
N THR A 219 -6.19 -21.76 -26.94
CA THR A 219 -5.05 -22.34 -26.20
C THR A 219 -5.19 -22.12 -24.69
N ASP A 220 -5.09 -23.21 -23.91
CA ASP A 220 -5.03 -23.12 -22.45
C ASP A 220 -3.64 -22.68 -21.99
N LEU A 221 -3.55 -21.40 -21.62
CA LEU A 221 -2.36 -20.76 -21.08
C LEU A 221 -1.81 -21.47 -19.83
N ALA A 222 -2.65 -22.08 -18.99
CA ALA A 222 -2.17 -22.76 -17.78
C ALA A 222 -1.40 -24.04 -18.14
N THR A 223 -1.89 -24.79 -19.13
CA THR A 223 -1.24 -26.01 -19.61
C THR A 223 0.04 -25.68 -20.37
N LEU A 224 0.02 -24.66 -21.24
CA LEU A 224 1.20 -24.24 -21.98
C LEU A 224 2.31 -23.74 -21.04
N HIS A 225 1.96 -22.97 -20.01
CA HIS A 225 2.91 -22.52 -18.98
C HIS A 225 3.60 -23.72 -18.31
N ARG A 226 2.84 -24.71 -17.83
CA ARG A 226 3.43 -25.92 -17.19
C ARG A 226 4.35 -26.69 -18.14
N GLN A 227 3.99 -26.79 -19.41
CA GLN A 227 4.82 -27.45 -20.41
C GLN A 227 6.14 -26.68 -20.64
N ALA A 228 6.06 -25.36 -20.83
CA ALA A 228 7.23 -24.50 -20.99
C ALA A 228 8.15 -24.56 -19.77
N GLU A 229 7.61 -24.48 -18.55
CA GLU A 229 8.41 -24.65 -17.32
C GLU A 229 9.06 -26.03 -17.26
N SER A 230 8.33 -27.12 -17.53
CA SER A 230 8.91 -28.46 -17.48
C SER A 230 10.05 -28.67 -18.48
N ARG A 231 9.99 -27.99 -19.63
CA ARG A 231 10.95 -28.16 -20.72
C ARG A 231 12.17 -27.26 -20.59
N PHE A 232 11.99 -26.06 -20.03
CA PHE A 232 13.00 -24.99 -20.02
C PHE A 232 13.38 -24.50 -18.62
N ALA A 233 12.89 -25.11 -17.53
CA ALA A 233 13.21 -24.71 -16.15
C ALA A 233 14.73 -24.67 -15.89
N ASP A 234 15.47 -25.66 -16.39
CA ASP A 234 16.93 -25.76 -16.22
C ASP A 234 17.69 -24.82 -17.17
N ALA A 235 17.00 -24.27 -18.18
CA ALA A 235 17.58 -23.40 -19.19
C ALA A 235 17.45 -21.90 -18.85
N GLY A 236 16.92 -21.56 -17.67
CA GLY A 236 16.78 -20.19 -17.19
C GLY A 236 15.65 -19.38 -17.84
N MET A 237 14.70 -20.04 -18.51
CA MET A 237 13.56 -19.38 -19.17
C MET A 237 12.59 -18.78 -18.14
N ARG A 238 12.11 -17.57 -18.42
CA ARG A 238 11.02 -16.91 -17.70
C ARG A 238 9.78 -16.82 -18.57
N TRP A 239 8.65 -17.21 -17.98
CA TRP A 239 7.36 -17.17 -18.64
C TRP A 239 6.50 -16.04 -18.09
N SER A 240 5.91 -15.27 -19.01
CA SER A 240 4.85 -14.30 -18.73
C SER A 240 3.69 -14.50 -19.71
N ASP A 241 2.46 -14.25 -19.28
CA ASP A 241 1.28 -14.37 -20.14
C ASP A 241 0.26 -13.26 -19.89
N ARG A 242 -0.68 -13.07 -20.81
CA ARG A 242 -1.68 -12.00 -20.78
C ARG A 242 -2.53 -11.95 -19.50
N ARG A 243 -2.64 -13.03 -18.72
CA ARG A 243 -3.37 -13.02 -17.44
C ARG A 243 -2.59 -12.29 -16.34
N ARG A 244 -1.27 -12.21 -16.48
CA ARG A 244 -0.34 -11.60 -15.52
C ARG A 244 0.74 -10.80 -16.26
N ALA A 245 0.33 -9.93 -17.19
CA ALA A 245 1.24 -9.11 -17.99
C ALA A 245 2.02 -8.07 -17.15
N ALA A 246 1.42 -7.57 -16.06
CA ALA A 246 2.03 -6.59 -15.16
C ALA A 246 1.95 -7.06 -13.69
N PRO A 247 2.70 -8.10 -13.30
CA PRO A 247 2.56 -8.72 -11.99
C PRO A 247 2.98 -7.78 -10.84
N GLY A 248 3.87 -6.82 -11.11
CA GLY A 248 4.22 -5.76 -10.16
C GLY A 248 3.05 -4.81 -9.89
N ALA A 249 2.42 -4.29 -10.95
CA ALA A 249 1.25 -3.41 -10.84
C ALA A 249 0.08 -4.13 -10.17
N GLN A 250 -0.19 -5.39 -10.53
CA GLN A 250 -1.25 -6.18 -9.92
C GLN A 250 -1.02 -6.38 -8.41
N ARG A 251 0.19 -6.79 -8.00
CA ARG A 251 0.53 -6.91 -6.57
C ARG A 251 0.40 -5.59 -5.82
N PHE A 252 0.81 -4.49 -6.46
CA PHE A 252 0.68 -3.16 -5.87
C PHE A 252 -0.79 -2.78 -5.65
N VAL A 253 -1.63 -2.96 -6.67
CA VAL A 253 -3.08 -2.70 -6.61
C VAL A 253 -3.77 -3.60 -5.58
N ASP A 254 -3.40 -4.88 -5.51
CA ASP A 254 -3.94 -5.82 -4.54
C ASP A 254 -3.56 -5.46 -3.10
N ARG A 255 -2.31 -5.08 -2.87
CA ARG A 255 -1.83 -4.64 -1.55
C ARG A 255 -2.48 -3.32 -1.14
N LEU A 256 -2.53 -2.34 -2.04
CA LEU A 256 -3.17 -1.07 -1.80
C LEU A 256 -4.68 -1.25 -1.53
N GLY A 257 -5.36 -2.06 -2.34
CA GLY A 257 -6.77 -2.38 -2.17
C GLY A 257 -7.04 -3.08 -0.84
N SER A 258 -6.25 -4.11 -0.49
CA SER A 258 -6.38 -4.83 0.79
C SER A 258 -6.18 -3.89 1.97
N PHE A 259 -5.16 -3.04 1.91
CA PHE A 259 -4.91 -2.04 2.94
C PHE A 259 -6.04 -1.02 3.07
N LEU A 260 -6.55 -0.49 1.96
CA LEU A 260 -7.67 0.46 1.96
C LEU A 260 -8.98 -0.17 2.46
N VAL A 261 -9.22 -1.47 2.20
CA VAL A 261 -10.34 -2.22 2.79
C VAL A 261 -10.19 -2.32 4.30
N LEU A 262 -8.99 -2.59 4.81
CA LEU A 262 -8.73 -2.64 6.26
C LEU A 262 -8.94 -1.27 6.93
N VAL A 263 -8.54 -0.18 6.27
CA VAL A 263 -8.86 1.20 6.70
C VAL A 263 -10.37 1.44 6.66
N GLY A 264 -11.06 0.96 5.62
CA GLY A 264 -12.52 1.02 5.53
C GLY A 264 -13.23 0.25 6.66
N LEU A 265 -12.69 -0.89 7.07
CA LEU A 265 -13.19 -1.65 8.23
C LEU A 265 -12.97 -0.90 9.55
N ALA A 266 -11.85 -0.19 9.72
CA ALA A 266 -11.68 0.71 10.85
C ALA A 266 -12.72 1.84 10.84
N GLY A 267 -13.01 2.40 9.66
CA GLY A 267 -14.09 3.36 9.44
C GLY A 267 -15.48 2.82 9.80
N LEU A 268 -15.78 1.59 9.36
CA LEU A 268 -17.02 0.92 9.76
C LEU A 268 -17.05 0.61 11.26
N ALA A 269 -15.92 0.29 11.91
CA ALA A 269 -15.87 0.10 13.35
C ALA A 269 -16.19 1.40 14.11
N VAL A 270 -15.69 2.55 13.65
CA VAL A 270 -16.11 3.88 14.14
C VAL A 270 -17.61 4.06 13.98
N GLY A 271 -18.12 3.78 12.77
CA GLY A 271 -19.55 3.81 12.48
C GLY A 271 -20.34 2.91 13.41
N GLY A 272 -19.84 1.70 13.70
CA GLY A 272 -20.41 0.73 14.62
C GLY A 272 -20.58 1.27 16.04
N VAL A 273 -19.59 1.99 16.57
CA VAL A 273 -19.74 2.68 17.86
C VAL A 273 -20.90 3.69 17.81
N GLY A 274 -21.05 4.41 16.70
CA GLY A 274 -22.19 5.29 16.45
C GLY A 274 -23.53 4.58 16.35
N ILE A 275 -23.58 3.43 15.67
CA ILE A 275 -24.76 2.54 15.62
C ILE A 275 -25.13 2.14 17.05
N SER A 276 -24.16 1.68 17.84
CA SER A 276 -24.39 1.24 19.22
C SER A 276 -24.94 2.35 20.12
N ALA A 277 -24.36 3.56 20.03
CA ALA A 277 -24.83 4.73 20.78
C ALA A 277 -26.23 5.18 20.34
N THR A 278 -26.49 5.20 19.02
CA THR A 278 -27.79 5.58 18.47
C THR A 278 -28.87 4.60 18.91
N VAL A 279 -28.61 3.30 18.79
CA VAL A 279 -29.53 2.24 19.21
C VAL A 279 -29.77 2.31 20.71
N ALA A 280 -28.73 2.46 21.54
CA ALA A 280 -28.89 2.61 22.99
C ALA A 280 -29.78 3.81 23.36
N SER A 281 -29.52 4.99 22.80
CA SER A 281 -30.33 6.19 23.05
C SER A 281 -31.78 6.02 22.59
N TRP A 282 -31.99 5.27 21.50
CA TRP A 282 -33.32 5.01 20.98
C TRP A 282 -34.09 4.00 21.84
N VAL A 283 -33.40 2.97 22.34
CA VAL A 283 -33.94 2.04 23.33
C VAL A 283 -34.46 2.79 24.56
N GLU A 284 -33.65 3.70 25.11
CA GLU A 284 -34.02 4.52 26.26
C GLU A 284 -35.27 5.36 25.99
N ARG A 285 -35.36 5.99 24.81
CA ARG A 285 -36.56 6.76 24.41
C ARG A 285 -37.83 5.92 24.29
N LYS A 286 -37.69 4.65 23.93
CA LYS A 286 -38.81 3.72 23.74
C LYS A 286 -39.14 2.89 24.97
N ALA A 287 -38.45 3.10 26.09
CA ALA A 287 -38.64 2.32 27.30
C ALA A 287 -40.10 2.38 27.80
N GLY A 288 -40.74 3.56 27.72
CA GLY A 288 -42.16 3.72 28.04
C GLY A 288 -43.08 2.89 27.14
N THR A 289 -42.91 2.96 25.82
CA THR A 289 -43.66 2.14 24.85
C THR A 289 -43.48 0.64 25.09
N ILE A 290 -42.25 0.23 25.42
CA ILE A 290 -41.92 -1.17 25.72
C ILE A 290 -42.63 -1.63 27.00
N ALA A 291 -42.68 -0.79 28.02
CA ALA A 291 -43.41 -1.09 29.25
C ALA A 291 -44.91 -1.22 29.00
N THR A 292 -45.51 -0.36 28.18
CA THR A 292 -46.92 -0.50 27.77
C THR A 292 -47.17 -1.81 27.03
N LEU A 293 -46.33 -2.15 26.05
CA LEU A 293 -46.45 -3.42 25.31
C LEU A 293 -46.31 -4.65 26.22
N ARG A 294 -45.39 -4.60 27.19
CA ARG A 294 -45.24 -5.69 28.18
C ARG A 294 -46.41 -5.79 29.13
N ALA A 295 -46.97 -4.66 29.58
CA ALA A 295 -48.17 -4.63 30.41
C ALA A 295 -49.39 -5.23 29.68
N LEU A 296 -49.44 -5.07 28.35
CA LEU A 296 -50.45 -5.67 27.47
C LEU A 296 -50.14 -7.14 27.09
N GLY A 297 -49.12 -7.78 27.68
CA GLY A 297 -48.82 -9.20 27.49
C GLY A 297 -47.79 -9.54 26.40
N ALA A 298 -47.13 -8.55 25.78
CA ALA A 298 -46.10 -8.83 24.78
C ALA A 298 -44.85 -9.50 25.39
N THR A 299 -44.47 -10.66 24.88
CA THR A 299 -43.27 -11.38 25.33
C THR A 299 -41.97 -10.68 24.93
N GLY A 300 -40.90 -10.88 25.71
CA GLY A 300 -39.58 -10.32 25.38
C GLY A 300 -39.00 -10.80 24.05
N ALA A 301 -39.40 -11.98 23.56
CA ALA A 301 -39.02 -12.47 22.23
C ALA A 301 -39.69 -11.67 21.11
N THR A 302 -41.00 -11.38 21.24
CA THR A 302 -41.75 -10.59 20.24
C THR A 302 -41.23 -9.16 20.15
N ILE A 303 -40.92 -8.54 21.29
CA ILE A 303 -40.35 -7.19 21.34
C ILE A 303 -38.96 -7.15 20.70
N ARG A 304 -38.08 -8.12 21.03
CA ARG A 304 -36.76 -8.26 20.39
C ARG A 304 -36.87 -8.44 18.88
N ALA A 305 -37.76 -9.31 18.42
CA ALA A 305 -37.95 -9.58 17.00
C ALA A 305 -38.44 -8.34 16.24
N ALA A 306 -39.42 -7.60 16.79
CA ALA A 306 -39.95 -6.40 16.15
C ALA A 306 -38.85 -5.34 15.93
N PHE A 307 -38.05 -5.09 16.95
CA PHE A 307 -36.96 -4.12 16.86
C PHE A 307 -35.76 -4.60 16.06
N LEU A 308 -35.45 -5.90 16.08
CA LEU A 308 -34.43 -6.48 15.20
C LEU A 308 -34.84 -6.32 13.73
N ILE A 309 -36.09 -6.60 13.38
CA ILE A 309 -36.63 -6.39 12.02
C ILE A 309 -36.50 -4.92 11.61
N GLN A 310 -36.80 -3.99 12.52
CA GLN A 310 -36.64 -2.56 12.25
C GLN A 310 -35.18 -2.17 12.00
N LEU A 311 -34.25 -2.69 12.80
CA LEU A 311 -32.81 -2.45 12.61
C LEU A 311 -32.29 -3.08 11.32
N ILE A 312 -32.76 -4.27 10.94
CA ILE A 312 -32.43 -4.91 9.66
C ILE A 312 -32.93 -4.06 8.49
N ALA A 313 -34.19 -3.59 8.55
CA ALA A 313 -34.75 -2.76 7.49
C ALA A 313 -34.00 -1.43 7.32
N LEU A 314 -33.68 -0.75 8.43
CA LEU A 314 -32.89 0.48 8.40
C LEU A 314 -31.44 0.22 7.98
N GLY A 315 -30.84 -0.88 8.44
CA GLY A 315 -29.51 -1.32 8.02
C GLY A 315 -29.44 -1.58 6.52
N ALA A 316 -30.45 -2.24 5.96
CA ALA A 316 -30.57 -2.48 4.52
C ALA A 316 -30.66 -1.15 3.74
N ILE A 317 -31.46 -0.19 4.21
CA ILE A 317 -31.53 1.14 3.58
C ILE A 317 -30.17 1.84 3.63
N GLY A 318 -29.48 1.81 4.78
CA GLY A 318 -28.16 2.43 4.94
C GLY A 318 -27.10 1.77 4.04
N ILE A 319 -27.12 0.43 3.92
CA ILE A 319 -26.25 -0.32 3.02
C ILE A 319 -26.55 0.06 1.57
N LEU A 320 -27.80 0.01 1.14
CA LEU A 320 -28.19 0.35 -0.24
C LEU A 320 -27.83 1.79 -0.61
N ALA A 321 -28.09 2.74 0.29
CA ALA A 321 -27.67 4.13 0.12
C ALA A 321 -26.14 4.27 0.06
N GLY A 322 -25.41 3.50 0.88
CA GLY A 322 -23.96 3.45 0.87
C GLY A 322 -23.39 2.90 -0.42
N LEU A 323 -23.93 1.80 -0.93
CA LEU A 323 -23.56 1.25 -2.23
C LEU A 323 -23.84 2.25 -3.35
N GLY A 324 -25.01 2.89 -3.35
CA GLY A 324 -25.36 3.92 -4.32
C GLY A 324 -24.43 5.13 -4.27
N LEU A 325 -24.07 5.59 -3.08
CA LEU A 325 -23.12 6.70 -2.89
C LEU A 325 -21.71 6.30 -3.32
N GLY A 326 -21.26 5.09 -3.01
CA GLY A 326 -19.95 4.58 -3.44
C GLY A 326 -19.84 4.48 -4.96
N VAL A 327 -20.85 3.92 -5.62
CA VAL A 327 -20.93 3.88 -7.09
C VAL A 327 -20.97 5.29 -7.66
N GLY A 328 -21.83 6.17 -7.15
CA GLY A 328 -21.96 7.54 -7.63
C GLY A 328 -20.67 8.35 -7.51
N LEU A 329 -19.93 8.18 -6.40
CA LEU A 329 -18.67 8.87 -6.18
C LEU A 329 -17.58 8.40 -7.16
N VAL A 330 -17.47 7.09 -7.40
CA VAL A 330 -16.49 6.54 -8.34
C VAL A 330 -16.82 6.95 -9.78
N LEU A 331 -18.09 6.94 -10.17
CA LEU A 331 -18.51 7.41 -11.49
C LEU A 331 -18.26 8.91 -11.67
N ALA A 332 -18.53 9.73 -10.65
CA ALA A 332 -18.23 11.16 -10.70
C ALA A 332 -16.71 11.45 -10.79
N ALA A 333 -15.88 10.56 -10.24
CA ALA A 333 -14.42 10.66 -10.28
C ALA A 333 -13.78 9.96 -11.50
N SER A 334 -14.57 9.37 -12.41
CA SER A 334 -14.02 8.51 -13.47
C SER A 334 -13.02 9.22 -14.38
N SER A 335 -13.32 10.45 -14.78
CA SER A 335 -12.43 11.24 -15.64
C SER A 335 -11.09 11.56 -14.96
N LEU A 336 -11.11 11.81 -13.65
CA LEU A 336 -9.90 12.05 -12.87
C LEU A 336 -9.06 10.77 -12.76
N ILE A 337 -9.72 9.62 -12.56
CA ILE A 337 -9.07 8.31 -12.47
C ILE A 337 -8.48 7.89 -13.83
N GLU A 338 -9.22 8.09 -14.91
CA GLU A 338 -8.79 7.78 -16.28
C GLU A 338 -7.57 8.62 -16.68
N ASN A 339 -7.56 9.92 -16.38
CA ASN A 339 -6.43 10.80 -16.68
C ASN A 339 -5.19 10.51 -15.82
N ALA A 340 -5.38 9.93 -14.63
CA ALA A 340 -4.29 9.58 -13.73
C ALA A 340 -3.61 8.26 -14.09
N LEU A 341 -4.21 7.43 -14.95
CA LEU A 341 -3.70 6.11 -15.30
C LEU A 341 -3.25 6.03 -16.78
N PRO A 342 -2.10 5.41 -17.08
CA PRO A 342 -1.58 5.28 -18.43
C PRO A 342 -2.32 4.23 -19.29
N ILE A 343 -3.27 3.51 -18.71
CA ILE A 343 -4.07 2.46 -19.35
C ILE A 343 -5.53 2.88 -19.43
N PRO A 344 -6.27 2.50 -20.49
CA PRO A 344 -7.69 2.78 -20.59
C PRO A 344 -8.45 1.98 -19.54
N VAL A 345 -8.87 2.63 -18.45
CA VAL A 345 -9.66 2.01 -17.39
C VAL A 345 -11.14 2.31 -17.60
N ALA A 346 -11.91 1.29 -17.97
CA ALA A 346 -13.36 1.40 -18.01
C ALA A 346 -13.94 1.09 -16.63
N ILE A 347 -14.46 2.10 -15.93
CA ILE A 347 -15.15 1.90 -14.66
C ILE A 347 -16.48 1.20 -14.93
N ARG A 348 -16.56 -0.09 -14.60
CA ARG A 348 -17.79 -0.88 -14.66
C ARG A 348 -18.29 -1.18 -13.26
N VAL A 349 -19.61 -1.16 -13.09
CA VAL A 349 -20.24 -1.56 -11.83
C VAL A 349 -20.18 -3.09 -11.74
N THR A 350 -19.25 -3.61 -10.94
CA THR A 350 -19.08 -5.05 -10.71
C THR A 350 -19.79 -5.46 -9.41
N PRO A 351 -20.59 -6.55 -9.41
CA PRO A 351 -21.34 -6.96 -8.22
C PRO A 351 -20.47 -7.49 -7.07
N GLY A 352 -19.26 -8.01 -7.36
CA GLY A 352 -18.35 -8.58 -6.35
C GLY A 352 -18.01 -7.58 -5.23
N PRO A 353 -17.33 -6.46 -5.53
CA PRO A 353 -17.00 -5.43 -4.54
C PRO A 353 -18.20 -4.87 -3.77
N LEU A 354 -19.36 -4.75 -4.43
CA LEU A 354 -20.60 -4.29 -3.79
C LEU A 354 -21.14 -5.31 -2.80
N GLY A 355 -21.06 -6.59 -3.13
CA GLY A 355 -21.40 -7.70 -2.23
C GLY A 355 -20.50 -7.73 -0.99
N GLU A 356 -19.19 -7.53 -1.16
CA GLU A 356 -18.24 -7.44 -0.05
C GLU A 356 -18.57 -6.27 0.89
N ALA A 357 -18.77 -5.07 0.34
CA ALA A 357 -19.12 -3.88 1.11
C ALA A 357 -20.45 -4.05 1.86
N ALA A 358 -21.46 -4.65 1.21
CA ALA A 358 -22.75 -4.95 1.83
C ALA A 358 -22.61 -5.95 2.99
N LEU A 359 -21.80 -6.99 2.82
CA LEU A 359 -21.56 -8.01 3.84
C LEU A 359 -20.86 -7.40 5.07
N TYR A 360 -19.80 -6.60 4.88
CA TYR A 360 -19.13 -5.93 5.99
C TYR A 360 -20.04 -4.94 6.71
N GLY A 361 -20.82 -4.16 5.96
CA GLY A 361 -21.83 -3.26 6.53
C GLY A 361 -22.86 -4.02 7.37
N ALA A 362 -23.38 -5.13 6.86
CA ALA A 362 -24.36 -5.97 7.57
C ALA A 362 -23.78 -6.60 8.84
N LEU A 363 -22.57 -7.18 8.76
CA LEU A 363 -21.90 -7.78 9.91
C LEU A 363 -21.63 -6.76 11.01
N ILE A 364 -21.07 -5.59 10.66
CA ILE A 364 -20.76 -4.55 11.63
C ILE A 364 -22.04 -3.95 12.24
N ALA A 365 -23.07 -3.68 11.42
CA ALA A 365 -24.36 -3.25 11.94
C ALA A 365 -24.94 -4.26 12.93
N ALA A 366 -24.88 -5.56 12.62
CA ALA A 366 -25.36 -6.63 13.50
C ALA A 366 -24.56 -6.68 14.82
N ILE A 367 -23.23 -6.73 14.74
CA ILE A 367 -22.32 -6.82 15.91
C ILE A 367 -22.60 -5.68 16.90
N PHE A 368 -22.66 -4.44 16.40
CA PHE A 368 -22.78 -3.26 17.27
C PHE A 368 -24.21 -2.96 17.73
N ALA A 369 -25.23 -3.39 16.99
CA ALA A 369 -26.64 -3.19 17.37
C ALA A 369 -27.17 -4.28 18.31
N LEU A 370 -26.68 -5.52 18.21
CA LEU A 370 -27.12 -6.64 19.05
C LEU A 370 -26.88 -6.39 20.55
N TRP A 371 -25.75 -5.80 20.89
CA TRP A 371 -25.38 -5.54 22.28
C TRP A 371 -26.38 -4.61 23.00
N PRO A 372 -26.63 -3.36 22.57
CA PRO A 372 -27.63 -2.49 23.21
C PRO A 372 -29.06 -3.04 23.11
N LEU A 373 -29.41 -3.73 22.01
CA LEU A 373 -30.72 -4.34 21.84
C LEU A 373 -31.00 -5.45 22.88
N SER A 374 -30.00 -6.26 23.22
CA SER A 374 -30.17 -7.34 24.20
C SER A 374 -30.45 -6.83 25.62
N ARG A 375 -29.91 -5.65 25.98
CA ARG A 375 -30.16 -4.99 27.27
C ARG A 375 -31.60 -4.53 27.42
N MET A 376 -32.23 -4.10 26.33
CA MET A 376 -33.64 -3.72 26.29
C MET A 376 -34.56 -4.84 26.80
N ALA A 377 -34.29 -6.08 26.39
CA ALA A 377 -35.12 -7.22 26.77
C ALA A 377 -35.02 -7.57 28.26
N ALA A 378 -33.96 -7.14 28.94
CA ALA A 378 -33.72 -7.41 30.36
C ALA A 378 -34.35 -6.36 31.30
N MET A 379 -34.85 -5.23 30.78
CA MET A 379 -35.48 -4.17 31.58
C MET A 379 -36.86 -4.63 32.08
N ARG A 380 -37.03 -4.85 33.40
CA ARG A 380 -38.33 -5.22 33.97
C ARG A 380 -39.30 -4.04 33.91
N ALA A 381 -40.60 -4.29 33.72
CA ALA A 381 -41.63 -3.24 33.70
C ALA A 381 -41.64 -2.39 34.99
N ALA A 382 -41.27 -3.00 36.13
CA ALA A 382 -41.24 -2.34 37.44
C ALA A 382 -40.05 -1.38 37.66
N SER A 383 -38.94 -1.52 36.93
CA SER A 383 -37.79 -0.61 37.05
C SER A 383 -37.97 0.69 36.26
N LEU A 384 -39.09 0.84 35.54
CA LEU A 384 -39.39 2.07 34.80
C LEU A 384 -40.08 3.14 35.66
N TYR A 385 -40.71 2.74 36.77
CA TYR A 385 -41.42 3.63 37.71
C TYR A 385 -40.65 3.87 39.03
N ARG A 386 -39.68 3.01 39.35
CA ARG A 386 -38.82 3.16 40.54
C ARG A 386 -37.39 3.30 40.05
N ASP A 387 -36.83 4.51 40.17
CA ASP A 387 -35.46 4.90 39.79
C ASP A 387 -34.40 4.27 40.73
N ILE A 388 -34.55 2.97 41.04
CA ILE A 388 -33.65 2.21 41.88
C ILE A 388 -32.68 1.46 40.99
N GLY A 389 -31.55 2.11 40.76
CA GLY A 389 -30.26 1.49 40.51
C GLY A 389 -30.21 0.57 39.30
N ASP A 390 -29.73 1.13 38.18
CA ASP A 390 -29.19 0.38 37.04
C ASP A 390 -28.07 -0.57 37.49
N GLY A 391 -28.45 -1.77 37.93
CA GLY A 391 -27.53 -2.88 38.06
C GLY A 391 -26.98 -3.18 36.66
N ARG A 392 -25.67 -2.99 36.47
CA ARG A 392 -24.90 -3.33 35.26
C ARG A 392 -25.10 -4.82 34.91
N ARG A 393 -26.24 -5.17 34.32
CA ARG A 393 -26.51 -6.52 33.86
C ARG A 393 -25.79 -6.72 32.54
N PHE A 394 -24.84 -7.64 32.54
CA PHE A 394 -24.24 -8.14 31.31
C PHE A 394 -25.35 -8.71 30.41
N PRO A 395 -25.19 -8.62 29.08
CA PRO A 395 -26.12 -9.24 28.16
C PRO A 395 -26.19 -10.76 28.41
N PRO A 396 -27.32 -11.40 28.09
CA PRO A 396 -27.46 -12.84 28.29
C PRO A 396 -26.43 -13.61 27.44
N TRP A 397 -25.90 -14.71 27.97
CA TRP A 397 -24.85 -15.52 27.34
C TRP A 397 -25.09 -15.86 25.85
N PRO A 398 -26.32 -16.21 25.41
CA PRO A 398 -26.59 -16.47 24.00
C PRO A 398 -26.29 -15.27 23.09
N THR A 399 -26.52 -14.04 23.55
CA THR A 399 -26.18 -12.85 22.76
C THR A 399 -24.67 -12.68 22.66
N VAL A 400 -23.94 -12.93 23.75
CA VAL A 400 -22.46 -12.89 23.75
C VAL A 400 -21.90 -13.92 22.77
N ALA A 401 -22.44 -15.15 22.79
CA ALA A 401 -22.06 -16.20 21.86
C ALA A 401 -22.34 -15.81 20.39
N ILE A 402 -23.53 -15.29 20.09
CA ILE A 402 -23.88 -14.83 18.74
C ILE A 402 -22.97 -13.69 18.28
N THR A 403 -22.70 -12.70 19.13
CA THR A 403 -21.76 -11.62 18.81
C THR A 403 -20.35 -12.14 18.58
N GLY A 404 -19.91 -13.13 19.37
CA GLY A 404 -18.63 -13.82 19.18
C GLY A 404 -18.56 -14.56 17.84
N VAL A 405 -19.61 -15.29 17.47
CA VAL A 405 -19.70 -15.96 16.16
C VAL A 405 -19.66 -14.94 15.01
N LEU A 406 -20.41 -13.84 15.11
CA LEU A 406 -20.40 -12.78 14.09
C LEU A 406 -19.02 -12.12 13.95
N LEU A 407 -18.28 -11.95 15.06
CA LEU A 407 -16.91 -11.47 15.03
C LEU A 407 -15.97 -12.48 14.35
N VAL A 408 -16.10 -13.78 14.63
CA VAL A 408 -15.33 -14.82 13.94
C VAL A 408 -15.65 -14.83 12.45
N VAL A 409 -16.93 -14.74 12.08
CA VAL A 409 -17.36 -14.65 10.68
C VAL A 409 -16.76 -13.41 10.01
N LEU A 410 -16.78 -12.25 10.68
CA LEU A 410 -16.13 -11.04 10.18
C LEU A 410 -14.63 -11.26 9.94
N VAL A 411 -13.90 -11.87 10.88
CA VAL A 411 -12.47 -12.16 10.74
C VAL A 411 -12.20 -13.11 9.58
N VAL A 412 -12.95 -14.21 9.48
CA VAL A 412 -12.76 -15.24 8.44
C VAL A 412 -13.07 -14.67 7.06
N VAL A 413 -14.18 -13.94 6.92
CA VAL A 413 -14.56 -13.28 5.66
C VAL A 413 -13.52 -12.24 5.26
N SER A 414 -13.04 -11.42 6.22
CA SER A 414 -11.98 -10.45 5.96
C SER A 414 -10.67 -11.09 5.55
N ALA A 415 -10.27 -12.19 6.18
CA ALA A 415 -9.04 -12.91 5.84
C ALA A 415 -9.14 -13.58 4.46
N TRP A 416 -10.32 -14.13 4.14
CA TRP A 416 -10.59 -14.75 2.84
C TRP A 416 -10.54 -13.73 1.69
N PHE A 417 -11.22 -12.59 1.81
CA PHE A 417 -11.26 -11.57 0.75
C PHE A 417 -9.95 -10.78 0.58
N SER A 418 -9.19 -10.59 1.67
CA SER A 418 -7.88 -9.92 1.58
C SER A 418 -6.74 -10.83 1.16
N GLY A 419 -6.91 -12.16 1.22
CA GLY A 419 -5.88 -13.15 0.86
C GLY A 419 -4.65 -13.16 1.76
N LEU A 420 -4.62 -12.35 2.83
CA LEU A 420 -3.45 -12.07 3.65
C LEU A 420 -3.79 -12.16 5.15
N TRP A 421 -3.98 -13.39 5.65
CA TRP A 421 -4.37 -13.69 7.03
C TRP A 421 -3.57 -12.92 8.09
N GLY A 422 -2.24 -12.85 7.93
CA GLY A 422 -1.37 -12.14 8.88
C GLY A 422 -1.69 -10.65 8.98
N LEU A 423 -1.88 -9.97 7.84
CA LEU A 423 -2.21 -8.55 7.78
C LEU A 423 -3.63 -8.28 8.29
N THR A 424 -4.59 -9.14 7.98
CA THR A 424 -5.97 -9.02 8.49
C THR A 424 -6.01 -9.14 10.01
N LEU A 425 -5.35 -10.17 10.56
CA LEU A 425 -5.31 -10.42 12.01
C LEU A 425 -4.58 -9.30 12.76
N ALA A 426 -3.43 -8.85 12.23
CA ALA A 426 -2.70 -7.71 12.80
C ALA A 426 -3.54 -6.43 12.79
N SER A 427 -4.28 -6.16 11.70
CA SER A 427 -5.11 -4.97 11.58
C SER A 427 -6.34 -5.00 12.48
N LEU A 428 -7.04 -6.13 12.54
CA LEU A 428 -8.18 -6.32 13.46
C LEU A 428 -7.71 -6.29 14.92
N GLY A 429 -6.56 -6.88 15.23
CA GLY A 429 -5.89 -6.77 16.53
C GLY A 429 -5.54 -5.33 16.87
N GLY A 430 -5.02 -4.57 15.91
CA GLY A 430 -4.73 -3.14 16.03
C GLY A 430 -5.98 -2.29 16.30
N ILE A 431 -7.08 -2.55 15.58
CA ILE A 431 -8.39 -1.89 15.83
C ILE A 431 -8.90 -2.24 17.23
N ALA A 432 -8.84 -3.51 17.64
CA ALA A 432 -9.26 -3.94 18.97
C ALA A 432 -8.41 -3.27 20.06
N LEU A 433 -7.09 -3.23 19.89
CA LEU A 433 -6.16 -2.55 20.79
C LEU A 433 -6.45 -1.04 20.85
N ALA A 434 -6.69 -0.39 19.72
CA ALA A 434 -7.05 1.03 19.65
C ALA A 434 -8.35 1.29 20.44
N LEU A 435 -9.40 0.49 20.22
CA LEU A 435 -10.67 0.61 20.95
C LEU A 435 -10.52 0.34 22.45
N LEU A 436 -9.63 -0.57 22.85
CA LEU A 436 -9.30 -0.83 24.25
C LEU A 436 -8.59 0.37 24.88
N ILE A 437 -7.56 0.92 24.23
CA ILE A 437 -6.82 2.10 24.70
C ILE A 437 -7.76 3.31 24.79
N LEU A 438 -8.57 3.57 23.77
CA LEU A 438 -9.55 4.66 23.77
C LEU A 438 -10.62 4.47 24.85
N SER A 439 -11.07 3.22 25.09
CA SER A 439 -12.01 2.90 26.18
C SER A 439 -11.38 3.13 27.55
N ALA A 440 -10.12 2.74 27.74
CA ALA A 440 -9.36 2.96 28.96
C ALA A 440 -9.13 4.46 29.20
N ALA A 441 -8.80 5.22 28.16
CA ALA A 441 -8.65 6.66 28.24
C ALA A 441 -9.98 7.34 28.62
N ALA A 442 -11.09 6.97 27.97
CA ALA A 442 -12.41 7.49 28.33
C ALA A 442 -12.76 7.18 29.80
N TRP A 443 -12.39 5.99 30.30
CA TRP A 443 -12.55 5.67 31.71
C TRP A 443 -11.64 6.52 32.62
N GLY A 444 -10.37 6.68 32.25
CA GLY A 444 -9.38 7.49 32.96
C GLY A 444 -9.81 8.94 33.07
N ILE A 445 -10.30 9.55 31.99
CA ILE A 445 -10.82 10.93 31.98
C ILE A 445 -12.05 11.08 32.85
N ARG A 446 -12.96 10.11 32.85
CA ARG A 446 -14.12 10.15 33.77
C ARG A 446 -13.71 10.06 35.23
N ARG A 447 -12.61 9.37 35.54
CA ARG A 447 -12.06 9.25 36.89
C ARG A 447 -11.30 10.52 37.28
N ALA A 448 -10.46 11.03 36.39
CA ALA A 448 -9.74 12.29 36.56
C ALA A 448 -10.70 13.48 36.69
N ALA A 449 -11.77 13.52 35.89
CA ALA A 449 -12.78 14.58 35.96
C ALA A 449 -13.50 14.58 37.32
N ARG A 450 -13.84 13.40 37.86
CA ARG A 450 -14.42 13.25 39.21
C ARG A 450 -13.47 13.74 40.30
N ALA A 451 -12.19 13.36 40.24
CA ALA A 451 -11.19 13.83 41.19
C ALA A 451 -10.95 15.36 41.08
N GLY A 452 -10.90 15.88 39.84
CA GLY A 452 -10.69 17.29 39.53
C GLY A 452 -11.83 18.22 39.98
N GLN A 453 -13.01 17.69 40.30
CA GLN A 453 -14.12 18.49 40.85
C GLN A 453 -13.71 19.19 42.16
N HIS A 454 -12.81 18.59 42.95
CA HIS A 454 -12.30 19.18 44.18
C HIS A 454 -11.36 20.36 43.92
N LEU A 455 -10.53 20.27 42.88
CA LEU A 455 -9.60 21.34 42.47
C LEU A 455 -10.30 22.49 41.72
N ALA A 456 -11.46 22.23 41.10
CA ALA A 456 -12.25 23.25 40.41
C ALA A 456 -13.12 24.12 41.34
N ARG A 457 -12.88 24.09 42.66
CA ARG A 457 -13.53 25.00 43.63
C ARG A 457 -13.22 26.47 43.26
N GLY A 458 -14.23 27.32 43.24
CA GLY A 458 -14.13 28.72 42.81
C GLY A 458 -14.28 28.98 41.30
N ARG A 459 -14.33 27.94 40.45
CA ARG A 459 -14.53 28.08 38.99
C ARG A 459 -15.79 27.35 38.54
N PRO A 460 -16.97 28.00 38.54
CA PRO A 460 -18.26 27.32 38.35
C PRO A 460 -18.41 26.64 36.98
N ALA A 461 -17.95 27.26 35.89
CA ALA A 461 -18.01 26.67 34.55
C ALA A 461 -17.13 25.42 34.43
N LEU A 462 -15.91 25.45 34.99
CA LEU A 462 -14.99 24.30 34.98
C LEU A 462 -15.53 23.15 35.83
N ARG A 463 -16.05 23.45 37.01
CA ARG A 463 -16.65 22.44 37.89
C ARG A 463 -17.87 21.77 37.24
N ALA A 464 -18.72 22.54 36.57
CA ALA A 464 -19.87 22.02 35.83
C ALA A 464 -19.43 21.10 34.68
N ALA A 465 -18.42 21.51 33.90
CA ALA A 465 -17.86 20.69 32.83
C ALA A 465 -17.29 19.35 33.35
N LEU A 466 -16.50 19.38 34.42
CA LEU A 466 -15.92 18.17 35.04
C LEU A 466 -16.99 17.26 35.66
N ALA A 467 -18.03 17.85 36.27
CA ALA A 467 -19.18 17.09 36.80
C ALA A 467 -19.93 16.35 35.70
N ALA A 468 -20.18 17.02 34.57
CA ALA A 468 -20.87 16.44 33.44
C ALA A 468 -20.04 15.31 32.77
N ILE A 469 -18.71 15.45 32.69
CA ILE A 469 -17.81 14.40 32.19
C ILE A 469 -17.80 13.20 33.16
N GLY A 470 -17.68 13.46 34.46
CA GLY A 470 -17.60 12.43 35.50
C GLY A 470 -18.92 11.72 35.79
N GLY A 471 -20.05 12.31 35.41
CA GLY A 471 -21.39 11.86 35.76
C GLY A 471 -21.85 10.56 35.10
N PRO A 472 -22.98 9.97 35.55
CA PRO A 472 -23.53 8.72 35.00
C PRO A 472 -23.92 8.83 33.52
N ARG A 473 -24.52 9.96 33.12
CA ARG A 473 -25.00 10.27 31.76
C ARG A 473 -23.93 10.90 30.84
N SER A 474 -22.66 10.52 31.04
CA SER A 474 -21.53 11.09 30.30
C SER A 474 -21.40 10.56 28.88
N GLU A 475 -21.26 11.47 27.91
CA GLU A 475 -21.00 11.18 26.49
C GLU A 475 -19.51 10.90 26.19
N ALA A 476 -18.63 10.97 27.20
CA ALA A 476 -17.18 10.90 27.00
C ALA A 476 -16.75 9.62 26.27
N ARG A 477 -17.38 8.48 26.57
CA ARG A 477 -17.02 7.19 25.94
C ARG A 477 -17.35 7.18 24.45
N SER A 478 -18.54 7.64 24.04
CA SER A 478 -18.92 7.66 22.62
C SER A 478 -18.08 8.67 21.84
N VAL A 479 -17.89 9.87 22.40
CA VAL A 479 -17.10 10.95 21.76
C VAL A 479 -15.64 10.55 21.57
N ILE A 480 -14.99 10.01 22.61
CA ILE A 480 -13.58 9.62 22.55
C ILE A 480 -13.39 8.43 21.62
N LEU A 481 -14.26 7.42 21.65
CA LEU A 481 -14.14 6.27 20.75
C LEU A 481 -14.38 6.65 19.29
N SER A 482 -15.38 7.48 19.00
CA SER A 482 -15.75 7.80 17.63
C SER A 482 -14.76 8.73 16.95
N LEU A 483 -14.39 9.82 17.63
CA LEU A 483 -13.44 10.79 17.08
C LEU A 483 -12.00 10.30 17.24
N GLY A 484 -11.69 9.69 18.38
CA GLY A 484 -10.33 9.25 18.70
C GLY A 484 -9.81 8.17 17.76
N LEU A 485 -10.64 7.22 17.30
CA LEU A 485 -10.20 6.19 16.35
C LEU A 485 -9.88 6.81 14.98
N GLY A 486 -10.69 7.76 14.48
CA GLY A 486 -10.39 8.46 13.22
C GLY A 486 -9.15 9.35 13.30
N LEU A 487 -8.98 10.09 14.41
CA LEU A 487 -7.76 10.85 14.68
C LEU A 487 -6.54 9.95 14.85
N SER A 488 -6.70 8.75 15.44
CA SER A 488 -5.62 7.78 15.64
C SER A 488 -5.08 7.25 14.31
N VAL A 489 -5.97 6.98 13.36
CA VAL A 489 -5.57 6.57 11.99
C VAL A 489 -4.80 7.71 11.32
N LEU A 490 -5.32 8.95 11.36
CA LEU A 490 -4.60 10.11 10.81
C LEU A 490 -3.24 10.34 11.49
N ALA A 491 -3.15 10.10 12.80
CA ALA A 491 -1.90 10.19 13.55
C ALA A 491 -0.91 9.13 13.13
N ALA A 492 -1.33 7.88 13.04
CA ALA A 492 -0.48 6.79 12.58
C ALA A 492 0.07 7.09 11.18
N VAL A 493 -0.78 7.51 10.25
CA VAL A 493 -0.37 7.86 8.88
C VAL A 493 0.61 9.03 8.88
N GLY A 494 0.32 10.09 9.64
CA GLY A 494 1.22 11.25 9.74
C GLY A 494 2.57 10.93 10.37
N GLN A 495 2.61 10.05 11.38
CA GLN A 495 3.88 9.61 11.99
C GLN A 495 4.68 8.71 11.04
N VAL A 496 4.02 7.78 10.32
CA VAL A 496 4.69 6.92 9.33
C VAL A 496 5.21 7.75 8.15
N ASP A 497 4.42 8.67 7.60
CA ASP A 497 4.85 9.55 6.50
C ASP A 497 6.04 10.42 6.92
N SER A 498 6.00 11.00 8.12
CA SER A 498 7.12 11.80 8.64
C SER A 498 8.37 10.95 8.89
N GLY A 499 8.22 9.73 9.41
CA GLY A 499 9.33 8.81 9.63
C GLY A 499 9.99 8.40 8.31
N LEU A 500 9.18 8.09 7.30
CA LEU A 500 9.62 7.72 5.96
C LEU A 500 10.38 8.86 5.27
N ARG A 501 9.81 10.08 5.30
CA ARG A 501 10.48 11.27 4.76
C ARG A 501 11.79 11.55 5.48
N SER A 502 11.83 11.39 6.81
CA SER A 502 13.07 11.61 7.57
C SER A 502 14.15 10.59 7.20
N ALA A 503 13.79 9.30 7.11
CA ALA A 503 14.71 8.24 6.69
C ALA A 503 15.27 8.49 5.27
N ILE A 504 14.46 9.05 4.37
CA ILE A 504 14.86 9.30 2.98
C ILE A 504 15.62 10.61 2.83
N ASP A 505 15.14 11.72 3.38
CA ASP A 505 15.72 13.05 3.17
C ASP A 505 16.96 13.31 4.04
N GLN A 506 17.06 12.66 5.20
CA GLN A 506 18.09 12.97 6.21
C GLN A 506 19.14 11.87 6.39
N ASP A 507 18.76 10.60 6.28
CA ASP A 507 19.65 9.47 6.58
C ASP A 507 20.25 8.83 5.34
N LEU A 508 19.44 8.57 4.30
CA LEU A 508 19.90 7.94 3.07
C LEU A 508 21.04 8.72 2.36
N PRO A 509 20.99 10.05 2.18
CA PRO A 509 22.02 10.81 1.47
C PRO A 509 23.40 10.78 2.13
N LYS A 510 23.47 10.43 3.43
CA LYS A 510 24.74 10.32 4.16
C LYS A 510 25.42 8.97 3.96
N ARG A 511 24.68 7.95 3.52
CA ARG A 511 25.16 6.56 3.41
C ARG A 511 25.15 6.03 1.99
N ALA A 512 24.21 6.46 1.15
CA ALA A 512 24.06 5.97 -0.20
C ALA A 512 25.15 6.53 -1.13
N PRO A 513 25.64 5.71 -2.10
CA PRO A 513 26.52 6.22 -3.14
C PRO A 513 25.77 7.20 -4.05
N ALA A 514 26.51 8.11 -4.68
CA ALA A 514 25.96 9.01 -5.70
C ALA A 514 25.59 8.24 -6.98
N TYR A 515 26.47 7.33 -7.39
CA TYR A 515 26.31 6.55 -8.62
C TYR A 515 26.59 5.07 -8.39
N PHE A 516 25.77 4.22 -9.01
CA PHE A 516 26.12 2.85 -9.35
C PHE A 516 26.59 2.80 -10.80
N VAL A 517 27.76 2.23 -11.02
CA VAL A 517 28.39 2.15 -12.32
C VAL A 517 28.46 0.68 -12.73
N ILE A 518 27.86 0.35 -13.87
CA ILE A 518 27.76 -1.01 -14.43
C ILE A 518 28.51 -1.07 -15.77
N ASP A 519 28.75 -2.30 -16.24
CA ASP A 519 29.36 -2.61 -17.54
C ASP A 519 30.80 -2.12 -17.73
N ILE A 520 31.52 -1.96 -16.61
CA ILE A 520 32.95 -1.67 -16.62
C ILE A 520 33.69 -2.92 -17.10
N GLN A 521 34.40 -2.85 -18.22
CA GLN A 521 35.14 -4.00 -18.74
C GLN A 521 36.41 -4.29 -17.90
N PRO A 522 36.90 -5.55 -17.87
CA PRO A 522 38.07 -5.92 -17.08
C PRO A 522 39.34 -5.09 -17.36
N ASP A 523 39.54 -4.63 -18.60
CA ASP A 523 40.66 -3.77 -19.00
C ASP A 523 40.47 -2.29 -18.59
N GLN A 524 39.23 -1.88 -18.30
CA GLN A 524 38.88 -0.50 -17.99
C GLN A 524 38.93 -0.16 -16.50
N ILE A 525 38.95 -1.16 -15.61
CA ILE A 525 38.80 -0.96 -14.17
C ILE A 525 39.94 -0.16 -13.53
N ASP A 526 41.19 -0.39 -13.94
CA ASP A 526 42.36 0.30 -13.40
C ASP A 526 42.42 1.76 -13.86
N PRO A 527 42.25 2.08 -15.16
CA PRO A 527 42.05 3.45 -15.62
C PRO A 527 40.88 4.16 -14.92
N PHE A 528 39.77 3.46 -14.69
CA PHE A 528 38.58 4.00 -14.03
C PHE A 528 38.87 4.42 -12.58
N LYS A 529 39.53 3.56 -11.80
CA LYS A 529 39.96 3.87 -10.42
C LYS A 529 40.95 5.04 -10.40
N ALA A 530 41.90 5.07 -11.34
CA ALA A 530 42.90 6.13 -11.44
C ALA A 530 42.28 7.50 -11.77
N LEU A 531 41.24 7.54 -12.59
CA LEU A 531 40.51 8.78 -12.90
C LEU A 531 39.79 9.33 -11.66
N LEU A 532 39.02 8.47 -10.97
CA LEU A 532 38.25 8.88 -9.79
C LEU A 532 39.14 9.27 -8.61
N ALA A 533 40.31 8.63 -8.45
CA ALA A 533 41.28 8.97 -7.42
C ALA A 533 41.88 10.39 -7.59
N LYS A 534 41.81 10.97 -8.80
CA LYS A 534 42.25 12.36 -9.07
C LYS A 534 41.20 13.40 -8.73
N MET A 535 39.96 13.00 -8.45
CA MET A 535 38.85 13.90 -8.17
C MET A 535 38.74 14.14 -6.65
N PRO A 536 39.04 15.35 -6.13
CA PRO A 536 39.07 15.60 -4.69
C PRO A 536 37.69 15.49 -4.02
N GLU A 537 36.61 15.63 -4.78
CA GLU A 537 35.24 15.51 -4.25
C GLU A 537 34.75 14.05 -4.17
N VAL A 538 35.48 13.09 -4.75
CA VAL A 538 35.16 11.66 -4.63
C VAL A 538 35.76 11.13 -3.33
N THR A 539 34.89 10.79 -2.38
CA THR A 539 35.29 10.35 -1.03
C THR A 539 35.64 8.87 -0.96
N LYS A 540 34.97 8.04 -1.78
CA LYS A 540 35.15 6.59 -1.78
C LYS A 540 34.71 6.00 -3.12
N VAL A 541 35.44 4.99 -3.58
CA VAL A 541 35.06 4.15 -4.73
C VAL A 541 35.20 2.70 -4.30
N GLU A 542 34.14 1.93 -4.44
CA GLU A 542 34.19 0.48 -4.30
C GLU A 542 33.89 -0.16 -5.64
N ALA A 543 34.66 -1.17 -6.03
CA ALA A 543 34.43 -1.91 -7.26
C ALA A 543 34.65 -3.40 -7.05
N VAL A 544 33.79 -4.21 -7.65
CA VAL A 544 33.82 -5.68 -7.55
C VAL A 544 33.44 -6.33 -8.88
N PRO A 545 34.00 -7.52 -9.17
CA PRO A 545 33.59 -8.27 -10.35
C PRO A 545 32.16 -8.75 -10.17
N MET A 546 31.37 -8.66 -11.23
CA MET A 546 29.97 -9.06 -11.26
C MET A 546 29.74 -10.03 -12.41
N LEU A 547 29.21 -11.18 -12.07
CA LEU A 547 28.61 -12.15 -12.98
C LEU A 547 27.12 -12.28 -12.64
N ARG A 548 26.39 -12.94 -13.53
CA ARG A 548 25.02 -13.34 -13.28
C ARG A 548 24.93 -14.86 -13.33
N GLY A 549 24.11 -15.42 -12.44
CA GLY A 549 23.81 -16.85 -12.49
C GLY A 549 22.52 -17.21 -11.78
N VAL A 550 21.97 -18.37 -12.13
CA VAL A 550 20.77 -18.94 -11.53
C VAL A 550 21.16 -20.07 -10.59
N ILE A 551 20.63 -20.07 -9.37
CA ILE A 551 20.74 -21.23 -8.48
C ILE A 551 19.78 -22.31 -8.99
N THR A 552 20.31 -23.37 -9.59
CA THR A 552 19.53 -24.46 -10.18
C THR A 552 19.25 -25.56 -9.17
N GLN A 553 20.22 -25.90 -8.32
CA GLN A 553 20.10 -26.99 -7.35
C GLN A 553 20.65 -26.62 -5.98
N ILE A 554 20.03 -27.20 -4.95
CA ILE A 554 20.51 -27.22 -3.56
C ILE A 554 20.59 -28.69 -3.16
N ASN A 555 21.78 -29.15 -2.77
CA ASN A 555 22.06 -30.54 -2.42
C ASN A 555 21.61 -31.56 -3.50
N GLY A 556 21.80 -31.22 -4.78
CA GLY A 556 21.44 -32.07 -5.92
C GLY A 556 19.94 -32.14 -6.22
N GLN A 557 19.10 -31.41 -5.48
CA GLN A 557 17.67 -31.29 -5.77
C GLN A 557 17.38 -29.93 -6.40
N ASN A 558 16.35 -29.85 -7.25
CA ASN A 558 15.92 -28.58 -7.84
C ASN A 558 15.64 -27.55 -6.73
N ALA A 559 16.31 -26.40 -6.80
CA ALA A 559 16.30 -25.41 -5.72
C ALA A 559 14.88 -24.92 -5.40
N ARG A 560 14.03 -24.77 -6.41
CA ARG A 560 12.63 -24.32 -6.23
C ARG A 560 11.76 -25.36 -5.54
N LYS A 561 12.09 -26.65 -5.61
CA LYS A 561 11.40 -27.69 -4.83
C LYS A 561 11.80 -27.65 -3.35
N VAL A 562 13.04 -27.27 -3.05
CA VAL A 562 13.58 -27.25 -1.68
C VAL A 562 13.07 -26.04 -0.91
N ALA A 563 13.16 -24.84 -1.48
CA ALA A 563 12.84 -23.59 -0.79
C ALA A 563 11.69 -22.79 -1.44
N GLY A 564 10.92 -23.43 -2.31
CA GLY A 564 9.77 -22.81 -3.00
C GLY A 564 10.17 -21.68 -3.93
N GLU A 565 9.27 -20.71 -4.09
CA GLU A 565 9.47 -19.50 -4.89
C GLU A 565 10.19 -18.42 -4.08
N HIS A 566 11.28 -18.74 -3.39
CA HIS A 566 12.08 -17.72 -2.71
C HIS A 566 12.69 -16.74 -3.73
N TRP A 567 12.82 -15.46 -3.37
CA TRP A 567 13.26 -14.45 -4.34
C TRP A 567 14.67 -14.74 -4.88
N VAL A 568 15.57 -15.25 -4.03
CA VAL A 568 16.94 -15.63 -4.41
C VAL A 568 16.97 -16.71 -5.49
N LEU A 569 15.96 -17.59 -5.53
CA LEU A 569 15.87 -18.70 -6.50
C LEU A 569 15.09 -18.31 -7.76
N ARG A 570 14.48 -17.13 -7.77
CA ARG A 570 13.72 -16.62 -8.91
C ARG A 570 14.63 -15.88 -9.88
N GLY A 571 15.08 -16.60 -10.92
CA GLY A 571 15.87 -16.11 -12.04
C GLY A 571 17.30 -15.73 -11.69
N ASP A 572 17.96 -14.96 -12.57
CA ASP A 572 19.37 -14.61 -12.40
C ASP A 572 19.64 -13.69 -11.21
N ARG A 573 20.72 -14.00 -10.49
CA ARG A 573 21.25 -13.21 -9.38
C ARG A 573 22.67 -12.77 -9.70
N GLY A 574 23.03 -11.60 -9.18
CA GLY A 574 24.42 -11.18 -9.16
C GLY A 574 25.24 -12.20 -8.38
N VAL A 575 26.33 -12.68 -8.98
CA VAL A 575 27.35 -13.52 -8.35
C VAL A 575 28.66 -12.77 -8.44
N THR A 576 29.42 -12.76 -7.36
CA THR A 576 30.76 -12.15 -7.33
C THR A 576 31.77 -13.18 -6.84
N TYR A 577 33.06 -12.87 -6.99
CA TYR A 577 34.13 -13.63 -6.36
C TYR A 577 35.06 -12.69 -5.58
N SER A 578 35.69 -13.20 -4.53
CA SER A 578 36.67 -12.42 -3.77
C SER A 578 37.66 -13.30 -3.02
N ASP A 579 38.91 -12.85 -2.94
CA ASP A 579 39.93 -13.44 -2.08
C ASP A 579 39.72 -13.10 -0.59
N VAL A 580 39.01 -12.01 -0.29
CA VAL A 580 38.85 -11.52 1.08
C VAL A 580 37.37 -11.25 1.42
N PRO A 581 36.94 -11.50 2.67
CA PRO A 581 35.59 -11.18 3.08
C PRO A 581 35.43 -9.65 3.16
N ARG A 582 34.47 -9.10 2.41
CA ARG A 582 34.13 -7.67 2.45
C ARG A 582 33.19 -7.36 3.61
N GLU A 583 32.26 -8.28 3.88
CA GLU A 583 31.28 -8.21 4.94
C GLU A 583 31.69 -9.06 6.15
N LYS A 584 31.10 -8.78 7.31
CA LYS A 584 31.36 -9.54 8.52
C LYS A 584 30.81 -10.96 8.39
N LEU A 585 31.64 -11.93 8.74
CA LEU A 585 31.23 -13.34 8.81
C LEU A 585 30.35 -13.55 10.05
N THR A 586 29.18 -14.13 9.85
CA THR A 586 28.27 -14.52 10.93
C THR A 586 28.55 -15.96 11.39
N ALA A 587 28.93 -16.84 10.45
CA ALA A 587 29.28 -18.22 10.73
C ALA A 587 30.24 -18.81 9.70
N GLY A 588 30.96 -19.88 10.07
CA GLY A 588 31.86 -20.62 9.18
C GLY A 588 33.26 -20.00 9.07
N LYS A 589 34.01 -20.42 8.03
CA LYS A 589 35.38 -19.95 7.77
C LYS A 589 35.52 -19.51 6.32
N TRP A 590 36.17 -18.38 6.10
CA TRP A 590 36.56 -17.95 4.75
C TRP A 590 37.66 -18.86 4.21
N TRP A 591 37.72 -19.01 2.88
CA TRP A 591 38.80 -19.75 2.23
C TRP A 591 40.14 -19.01 2.34
N PRO A 592 41.28 -19.73 2.28
CA PRO A 592 42.60 -19.09 2.28
C PRO A 592 42.82 -18.29 0.97
N LYS A 593 43.73 -17.31 1.04
CA LYS A 593 44.12 -16.52 -0.14
C LYS A 593 44.78 -17.43 -1.18
N ASN A 594 44.44 -17.26 -2.46
CA ASN A 594 44.89 -18.14 -3.57
C ASN A 594 44.44 -19.60 -3.44
N TYR A 595 43.22 -19.83 -2.95
CA TYR A 595 42.63 -21.16 -2.92
C TYR A 595 42.40 -21.70 -4.35
N ASP A 596 42.82 -22.94 -4.59
CA ASP A 596 42.74 -23.63 -5.90
C ASP A 596 42.09 -25.03 -5.78
N GLY A 597 41.26 -25.22 -4.74
CA GLY A 597 40.56 -26.47 -4.48
C GLY A 597 39.16 -26.53 -5.12
N PRO A 598 38.32 -27.50 -4.72
CA PRO A 598 36.93 -27.57 -5.16
C PRO A 598 36.16 -26.28 -4.86
N PRO A 599 35.23 -25.83 -5.72
CA PRO A 599 34.53 -24.56 -5.55
C PRO A 599 33.87 -24.40 -4.17
N LEU A 600 34.11 -23.25 -3.55
CA LEU A 600 33.58 -22.84 -2.25
C LEU A 600 32.70 -21.61 -2.42
N ALA A 601 31.66 -21.54 -1.59
CA ALA A 601 30.68 -20.47 -1.60
C ALA A 601 30.53 -19.84 -0.21
N SER A 602 30.31 -18.54 -0.21
CA SER A 602 29.83 -17.77 0.94
C SER A 602 28.47 -17.16 0.63
N PHE A 603 27.50 -17.40 1.51
CA PHE A 603 26.11 -16.99 1.31
C PHE A 603 25.68 -15.92 2.32
N SER A 604 24.69 -15.11 1.98
CA SER A 604 24.09 -14.16 2.94
C SER A 604 23.33 -14.91 4.04
N ALA A 605 23.52 -14.53 5.30
CA ALA A 605 22.99 -15.26 6.45
C ALA A 605 21.45 -15.23 6.52
N LYS A 606 20.83 -14.06 6.25
CA LYS A 606 19.36 -13.91 6.28
C LYS A 606 18.71 -14.78 5.22
N GLU A 607 19.17 -14.68 3.99
CA GLU A 607 18.63 -15.45 2.88
C GLU A 607 18.92 -16.95 3.03
N ALA A 608 20.05 -17.33 3.63
CA ALA A 608 20.34 -18.72 3.97
C ALA A 608 19.30 -19.29 4.96
N GLU A 609 18.96 -18.52 5.99
CA GLU A 609 17.93 -18.90 6.98
C GLU A 609 16.55 -19.03 6.32
N GLU A 610 16.17 -18.09 5.45
CA GLU A 610 14.89 -18.10 4.74
C GLU A 610 14.72 -19.31 3.82
N ILE A 611 15.79 -19.80 3.19
CA ILE A 611 15.77 -20.98 2.31
C ILE A 611 16.18 -22.29 3.02
N GLY A 612 16.51 -22.23 4.32
CA GLY A 612 16.91 -23.38 5.12
C GLY A 612 18.30 -23.95 4.79
N LEU A 613 19.20 -23.16 4.19
CA LEU A 613 20.55 -23.54 3.82
C LEU A 613 21.47 -23.61 5.05
N LYS A 614 22.31 -24.65 5.12
CA LYS A 614 23.27 -24.87 6.22
C LYS A 614 24.71 -24.85 5.73
N LEU A 615 25.64 -24.62 6.67
CA LEU A 615 27.06 -24.76 6.39
C LEU A 615 27.37 -26.21 5.99
N GLY A 616 28.09 -26.38 4.88
CA GLY A 616 28.46 -27.66 4.31
C GLY A 616 27.55 -28.14 3.17
N ASP A 617 26.39 -27.51 2.95
CA ASP A 617 25.51 -27.80 1.82
C ASP A 617 26.17 -27.43 0.47
N ASN A 618 25.75 -28.10 -0.59
CA ASN A 618 26.20 -27.84 -1.96
C ASN A 618 25.14 -27.03 -2.71
N ILE A 619 25.56 -25.95 -3.36
CA ILE A 619 24.72 -25.15 -4.23
C ILE A 619 25.26 -25.25 -5.65
N THR A 620 24.38 -25.57 -6.59
CA THR A 620 24.70 -25.53 -8.03
C THR A 620 24.18 -24.25 -8.63
N VAL A 621 25.08 -23.51 -9.27
CA VAL A 621 24.78 -22.24 -9.93
C VAL A 621 25.12 -22.35 -11.40
N ASN A 622 24.15 -22.09 -12.26
CA ASN A 622 24.38 -21.97 -13.69
C ASN A 622 24.86 -20.55 -14.00
N ILE A 623 26.07 -20.43 -14.54
CA ILE A 623 26.67 -19.16 -14.97
C ILE A 623 27.02 -19.30 -16.45
N LEU A 624 26.38 -18.49 -17.30
CA LEU A 624 26.58 -18.51 -18.76
C LEU A 624 26.40 -19.91 -19.39
N GLY A 625 25.44 -20.71 -18.87
CA GLY A 625 25.15 -22.05 -19.37
C GLY A 625 25.99 -23.17 -18.76
N ARG A 626 26.96 -22.85 -17.87
CA ARG A 626 27.78 -23.84 -17.17
C ARG A 626 27.35 -23.96 -15.71
N ASP A 627 27.06 -25.18 -15.27
CA ASP A 627 26.77 -25.47 -13.87
C ASP A 627 28.05 -25.54 -13.04
N ILE A 628 28.10 -24.77 -11.95
CA ILE A 628 29.18 -24.74 -10.98
C ILE A 628 28.61 -25.16 -9.64
N THR A 629 29.04 -26.32 -9.15
CA THR A 629 28.65 -26.82 -7.83
C THR A 629 29.67 -26.36 -6.79
N ALA A 630 29.23 -25.54 -5.84
CA ALA A 630 30.07 -24.98 -4.80
C ALA A 630 29.56 -25.35 -3.40
N LYS A 631 30.49 -25.64 -2.49
CA LYS A 631 30.18 -25.96 -1.09
C LYS A 631 30.11 -24.71 -0.24
N VAL A 632 29.02 -24.55 0.52
CA VAL A 632 28.81 -23.41 1.41
C VAL A 632 29.70 -23.54 2.64
N THR A 633 30.67 -22.64 2.79
CA THR A 633 31.67 -22.68 3.89
C THR A 633 31.50 -21.59 4.92
N SER A 634 30.82 -20.51 4.56
CA SER A 634 30.60 -19.37 5.43
C SER A 634 29.30 -18.63 5.13
N PHE A 635 28.81 -17.93 6.15
CA PHE A 635 27.72 -16.97 6.04
C PHE A 635 28.18 -15.56 6.37
N ARG A 636 27.62 -14.58 5.66
CA ARG A 636 27.94 -13.15 5.78
C ARG A 636 26.73 -12.33 6.16
N ASP A 637 26.95 -11.25 6.90
CA ASP A 637 25.93 -10.23 7.17
C ASP A 637 25.89 -9.22 6.01
N VAL A 638 25.00 -9.45 5.05
CA VAL A 638 24.83 -8.58 3.88
C VAL A 638 23.65 -7.64 4.13
N ASP A 639 23.93 -6.35 4.25
CA ASP A 639 22.91 -5.33 4.50
C ASP A 639 22.64 -4.46 3.25
N PHE A 640 21.59 -4.83 2.52
CA PHE A 640 21.12 -4.09 1.34
C PHE A 640 20.53 -2.70 1.67
N SER A 641 20.23 -2.39 2.93
CA SER A 641 19.66 -1.09 3.33
C SER A 641 20.66 0.07 3.22
N THR A 642 21.95 -0.24 3.24
CA THR A 642 23.03 0.75 3.15
C THR A 642 23.18 1.39 1.77
N GLY A 643 22.55 0.80 0.75
CA GLY A 643 22.70 1.21 -0.64
C GLY A 643 24.08 0.90 -1.24
N GLY A 644 24.95 0.17 -0.53
CA GLY A 644 26.24 -0.29 -1.03
C GLY A 644 26.13 -1.55 -1.91
N ILE A 645 27.28 -2.01 -2.42
CA ILE A 645 27.32 -3.22 -3.25
C ILE A 645 27.22 -4.48 -2.37
N GLY A 646 26.10 -5.19 -2.44
CA GLY A 646 25.87 -6.46 -1.73
C GLY A 646 25.56 -7.62 -2.67
N PHE A 647 26.13 -8.80 -2.39
CA PHE A 647 25.89 -10.03 -3.13
C PHE A 647 25.45 -11.17 -2.22
N VAL A 648 24.31 -11.78 -2.54
CA VAL A 648 23.79 -12.95 -1.81
C VAL A 648 24.77 -14.12 -1.88
N LEU A 649 25.42 -14.31 -3.03
CA LEU A 649 26.40 -15.36 -3.26
C LEU A 649 27.75 -14.77 -3.67
N THR A 650 28.80 -15.17 -2.95
CA THR A 650 30.20 -14.93 -3.32
C THR A 650 30.90 -16.28 -3.45
N LEU A 651 31.57 -16.51 -4.56
CA LEU A 651 32.37 -17.70 -4.82
C LEU A 651 33.87 -17.42 -4.59
N ASP A 652 34.65 -18.47 -4.45
CA ASP A 652 36.10 -18.34 -4.56
C ASP A 652 36.52 -17.92 -5.99
N PRO A 653 37.67 -17.25 -6.15
CA PRO A 653 38.11 -16.80 -7.47
C PRO A 653 38.43 -17.94 -8.46
N ALA A 654 38.90 -19.10 -7.98
CA ALA A 654 39.26 -20.23 -8.83
C ALA A 654 38.02 -20.84 -9.52
N ALA A 655 36.88 -20.85 -8.84
CA ALA A 655 35.61 -21.32 -9.39
C ALA A 655 35.15 -20.55 -10.65
N LEU A 656 35.55 -19.29 -10.80
CA LEU A 656 35.11 -18.42 -11.90
C LEU A 656 36.26 -17.99 -12.83
N GLN A 657 37.42 -18.66 -12.75
CA GLN A 657 38.53 -18.39 -13.66
C GLN A 657 38.12 -18.63 -15.12
N GLY A 658 38.34 -17.62 -15.96
CA GLY A 658 38.03 -17.66 -17.40
C GLY A 658 36.58 -17.34 -17.76
N ALA A 659 35.69 -17.10 -16.80
CA ALA A 659 34.34 -16.62 -17.09
C ALA A 659 34.38 -15.12 -17.46
N PRO A 660 33.85 -14.71 -18.63
CA PRO A 660 33.76 -13.30 -18.98
C PRO A 660 32.84 -12.59 -17.98
N HIS A 661 33.30 -11.47 -17.44
CA HIS A 661 32.61 -10.72 -16.40
C HIS A 661 32.82 -9.22 -16.59
N THR A 662 31.90 -8.43 -16.03
CA THR A 662 32.04 -6.98 -15.93
C THR A 662 32.29 -6.59 -14.48
N TRP A 663 32.69 -5.34 -14.26
CA TRP A 663 32.85 -4.77 -12.93
C TRP A 663 31.66 -3.88 -12.60
N LEU A 664 31.22 -4.00 -11.35
CA LEU A 664 30.25 -3.12 -10.72
C LEU A 664 31.00 -2.19 -9.77
N ALA A 665 30.76 -0.89 -9.87
CA ALA A 665 31.34 0.08 -8.95
C ALA A 665 30.29 1.01 -8.33
N THR A 666 30.60 1.54 -7.15
CA THR A 666 29.85 2.60 -6.49
C THR A 666 30.75 3.78 -6.19
N ILE A 667 30.24 4.98 -6.47
CA ILE A 667 30.99 6.23 -6.30
C ILE A 667 30.29 7.06 -5.23
N TYR A 668 31.04 7.47 -4.22
CA TYR A 668 30.57 8.33 -3.13
C TYR A 668 31.10 9.75 -3.35
N ALA A 669 30.20 10.67 -3.64
CA ALA A 669 30.52 12.08 -3.86
C ALA A 669 29.38 12.96 -3.33
N PRO A 670 29.65 14.19 -2.88
CA PRO A 670 28.60 15.09 -2.42
C PRO A 670 27.73 15.55 -3.60
N PRO A 671 26.47 15.98 -3.36
CA PRO A 671 25.51 16.34 -4.42
C PRO A 671 26.02 17.37 -5.44
N LYS A 672 26.88 18.29 -5.00
CA LYS A 672 27.46 19.34 -5.85
C LYS A 672 28.47 18.80 -6.87
N ALA A 673 29.14 17.69 -6.52
CA ALA A 673 30.18 17.04 -7.32
C ALA A 673 29.60 16.14 -8.43
N GLU A 674 28.39 15.64 -8.22
CA GLU A 674 27.80 14.55 -9.02
C GLU A 674 27.82 14.86 -10.52
N ALA A 675 27.43 16.08 -10.89
CA ALA A 675 27.42 16.51 -12.28
C ALA A 675 28.81 16.59 -12.91
N ALA A 676 29.84 16.95 -12.14
CA ALA A 676 31.23 16.99 -12.62
C ALA A 676 31.79 15.56 -12.79
N VAL A 677 31.60 14.70 -11.78
CA VAL A 677 32.00 13.30 -11.81
C VAL A 677 31.37 12.57 -13.00
N MET A 678 30.07 12.75 -13.23
CA MET A 678 29.36 12.16 -14.36
C MET A 678 29.91 12.64 -15.71
N ARG A 679 30.25 13.93 -15.81
CA ARG A 679 30.78 14.54 -17.04
C ARG A 679 32.13 13.92 -17.42
N ASP A 680 33.03 13.80 -16.46
CA ASP A 680 34.38 13.28 -16.69
C ASP A 680 34.37 11.77 -16.93
N LEU A 681 33.53 11.02 -16.20
CA LEU A 681 33.31 9.59 -16.43
C LEU A 681 32.75 9.32 -17.83
N ALA A 682 31.70 10.06 -18.21
CA ALA A 682 31.09 9.89 -19.52
C ALA A 682 32.09 10.18 -20.63
N LYS A 683 32.98 11.18 -20.47
CA LYS A 683 34.02 11.51 -21.46
C LYS A 683 35.07 10.41 -21.61
N ALA A 684 35.60 9.90 -20.49
CA ALA A 684 36.68 8.91 -20.49
C ALA A 684 36.19 7.48 -20.81
N PHE A 685 34.96 7.13 -20.44
CA PHE A 685 34.42 5.78 -20.58
C PHE A 685 33.01 5.80 -21.21
N PRO A 686 32.91 5.91 -22.54
CA PRO A 686 31.62 6.05 -23.23
C PRO A 686 30.70 4.82 -23.12
N ASN A 687 31.28 3.63 -22.92
CA ASN A 687 30.57 2.36 -22.85
C ASN A 687 30.12 1.98 -21.43
N ILE A 688 30.51 2.74 -20.40
CA ILE A 688 30.19 2.47 -19.00
C ILE A 688 28.90 3.21 -18.63
N THR A 689 27.98 2.51 -17.98
CA THR A 689 26.68 3.09 -17.57
C THR A 689 26.72 3.51 -16.11
N ALA A 690 26.52 4.80 -15.83
CA ALA A 690 26.39 5.33 -14.47
C ALA A 690 24.94 5.70 -14.14
N ILE A 691 24.38 5.03 -13.14
CA ILE A 691 23.01 5.18 -12.64
C ILE A 691 23.04 6.06 -11.40
N ARG A 692 22.34 7.19 -11.43
CA ARG A 692 22.24 8.11 -10.29
C ARG A 692 21.27 7.55 -9.25
N VAL A 693 21.74 7.33 -8.03
CA VAL A 693 20.93 6.72 -6.97
C VAL A 693 19.81 7.65 -6.52
N ARG A 694 20.04 8.96 -6.54
CA ARG A 694 19.03 9.97 -6.18
C ARG A 694 17.77 9.88 -7.04
N ASP A 695 17.89 9.59 -8.34
CA ASP A 695 16.74 9.48 -9.24
C ASP A 695 15.84 8.31 -8.86
N ALA A 696 16.45 7.20 -8.45
CA ALA A 696 15.71 6.05 -7.96
C ALA A 696 15.01 6.36 -6.64
N ILE A 697 15.68 7.07 -5.72
CA ILE A 697 15.11 7.50 -4.44
C ILE A 697 13.93 8.45 -4.64
N GLU A 698 14.06 9.46 -5.50
CA GLU A 698 13.00 10.44 -5.78
C GLU A 698 11.74 9.74 -6.33
N ARG A 699 11.91 8.83 -7.29
CA ARG A 699 10.80 8.02 -7.83
C ARG A 699 10.11 7.17 -6.77
N VAL A 700 10.87 6.53 -5.88
CA VAL A 700 10.32 5.75 -4.76
C VAL A 700 9.58 6.66 -3.78
N THR A 701 10.13 7.84 -3.50
CA THR A 701 9.52 8.85 -2.62
C THR A 701 8.21 9.37 -3.18
N ASP A 702 8.14 9.62 -4.49
CA ASP A 702 6.91 10.04 -5.17
C ASP A 702 5.84 8.96 -5.10
N ALA A 703 6.21 7.69 -5.34
CA ALA A 703 5.30 6.56 -5.22
C ALA A 703 4.76 6.41 -3.78
N LEU A 704 5.65 6.49 -2.78
CA LEU A 704 5.28 6.43 -1.36
C LEU A 704 4.40 7.62 -0.97
N GLY A 705 4.70 8.82 -1.48
CA GLY A 705 3.90 10.01 -1.30
C GLY A 705 2.49 9.85 -1.88
N ALA A 706 2.33 9.17 -3.02
CA ALA A 706 1.03 8.84 -3.57
C ALA A 706 0.23 7.89 -2.65
N ILE A 707 0.90 6.88 -2.08
CA ILE A 707 0.29 5.96 -1.09
C ILE A 707 -0.14 6.72 0.17
N ALA A 708 0.71 7.61 0.69
CA ALA A 708 0.41 8.42 1.86
C ALA A 708 -0.82 9.32 1.61
N ARG A 709 -0.90 9.98 0.45
CA ARG A 709 -2.06 10.79 0.06
C ARG A 709 -3.34 9.94 -0.05
N ALA A 710 -3.28 8.79 -0.73
CA ALA A 710 -4.41 7.87 -0.84
C ALA A 710 -4.90 7.38 0.54
N THR A 711 -3.95 7.05 1.42
CA THR A 711 -4.25 6.62 2.79
C THR A 711 -4.86 7.76 3.61
N SER A 712 -4.34 8.97 3.49
CA SER A 712 -4.88 10.17 4.15
C SER A 712 -6.31 10.48 3.70
N LEU A 713 -6.62 10.30 2.41
CA LEU A 713 -7.98 10.42 1.89
C LEU A 713 -8.91 9.38 2.51
N ALA A 714 -8.49 8.11 2.58
CA ALA A 714 -9.28 7.05 3.24
C ALA A 714 -9.47 7.30 4.74
N ALA A 715 -8.44 7.75 5.43
CA ALA A 715 -8.50 8.15 6.84
C ALA A 715 -9.45 9.35 7.05
N SER A 716 -9.50 10.28 6.10
CA SER A 716 -10.44 11.41 6.14
C SER A 716 -11.90 10.96 6.10
N VAL A 717 -12.23 9.90 5.35
CA VAL A 717 -13.59 9.31 5.37
C VAL A 717 -13.92 8.69 6.73
N THR A 718 -12.94 8.06 7.37
CA THR A 718 -13.09 7.56 8.75
C THR A 718 -13.31 8.72 9.73
N LEU A 719 -12.55 9.81 9.60
CA LEU A 719 -12.74 11.01 10.42
C LEU A 719 -14.11 11.66 10.19
N LEU A 720 -14.58 11.75 8.94
CA LEU A 720 -15.93 12.22 8.61
C LEU A 720 -16.99 11.34 9.29
N THR A 721 -16.83 10.02 9.25
CA THR A 721 -17.72 9.10 9.97
C THR A 721 -17.67 9.35 11.48
N GLY A 722 -16.48 9.51 12.06
CA GLY A 722 -16.32 9.86 13.48
C GLY A 722 -16.96 11.19 13.87
N PHE A 723 -16.91 12.18 12.99
CA PHE A 723 -17.56 13.49 13.15
C PHE A 723 -19.09 13.37 13.09
N VAL A 724 -19.63 12.54 12.20
CA VAL A 724 -21.06 12.23 12.14
C VAL A 724 -21.53 11.55 13.43
N VAL A 725 -20.75 10.61 13.95
CA VAL A 725 -21.04 9.99 15.24
C VAL A 725 -21.01 11.01 16.37
N LEU A 726 -20.03 11.93 16.36
CA LEU A 726 -19.96 13.03 17.33
C LEU A 726 -21.20 13.92 17.26
N ILE A 727 -21.63 14.31 16.05
CA ILE A 727 -22.88 15.05 15.85
C ILE A 727 -24.07 14.25 16.39
N GLY A 728 -24.12 12.95 16.14
CA GLY A 728 -25.18 12.09 16.62
C GLY A 728 -25.23 11.96 18.15
N ALA A 729 -24.07 11.81 18.78
CA ALA A 729 -23.94 11.84 20.23
C ALA A 729 -24.37 13.21 20.79
N ALA A 730 -23.94 14.30 20.15
CA ALA A 730 -24.30 15.66 20.55
C ALA A 730 -25.82 15.91 20.40
N ALA A 731 -26.44 15.42 19.33
CA ALA A 731 -27.89 15.51 19.13
C ALA A 731 -28.66 14.67 20.16
N ALA A 732 -28.18 13.46 20.49
CA ALA A 732 -28.83 12.59 21.48
C ALA A 732 -28.87 13.22 22.88
N GLY A 733 -27.83 13.95 23.29
CA GLY A 733 -27.79 14.64 24.58
C GLY A 733 -28.45 16.02 24.62
N GLU A 734 -29.05 16.51 23.53
CA GLU A 734 -29.65 17.85 23.47
C GLU A 734 -30.72 18.07 24.56
N ARG A 735 -31.58 17.08 24.81
CA ARG A 735 -32.61 17.16 25.87
C ARG A 735 -32.01 17.22 27.27
N ALA A 736 -30.99 16.39 27.54
CA ALA A 736 -30.29 16.41 28.81
C ALA A 736 -29.59 17.76 29.04
N ARG A 737 -28.98 18.33 27.99
CA ARG A 737 -28.39 19.68 28.02
C ARG A 737 -29.45 20.77 28.20
N ALA A 738 -30.65 20.65 27.63
CA ALA A 738 -31.74 21.60 27.82
C ALA A 738 -32.23 21.61 29.27
N TRP A 739 -32.40 20.44 29.87
CA TRP A 739 -32.74 20.30 31.28
C TRP A 739 -31.63 20.85 32.20
N GLU A 740 -30.37 20.51 31.93
CA GLU A 740 -29.21 21.03 32.67
C GLU A 740 -29.10 22.55 32.57
N ALA A 741 -29.28 23.12 31.37
CA ALA A 741 -29.27 24.56 31.16
C ALA A 741 -30.46 25.26 31.83
N ALA A 742 -31.64 24.64 31.83
CA ALA A 742 -32.82 25.16 32.53
C ALA A 742 -32.58 25.21 34.05
N MET A 743 -32.05 24.12 34.63
CA MET A 743 -31.70 24.04 36.06
C MET A 743 -30.59 25.02 36.45
N LEU A 744 -29.56 25.20 35.63
CA LEU A 744 -28.50 26.17 35.91
C LEU A 744 -29.00 27.62 35.80
N LYS A 745 -29.90 27.93 34.85
CA LYS A 745 -30.52 29.26 34.75
C LYS A 745 -31.40 29.57 35.96
N THR A 746 -32.16 28.61 36.48
CA THR A 746 -32.99 28.83 37.69
C THR A 746 -32.13 29.03 38.94
N LEU A 747 -30.94 28.45 38.99
CA LEU A 747 -29.93 28.67 40.03
C LEU A 747 -29.10 29.96 39.83
N GLY A 748 -29.39 30.77 38.81
CA GLY A 748 -28.77 32.09 38.59
C GLY A 748 -27.55 32.09 37.65
N ALA A 749 -27.24 31.00 36.95
CA ALA A 749 -26.13 30.97 35.99
C ALA A 749 -26.43 31.79 34.73
N THR A 750 -25.49 32.65 34.33
CA THR A 750 -25.60 33.43 33.08
C THR A 750 -25.39 32.55 31.84
N ARG A 751 -25.92 33.00 30.68
CA ARG A 751 -25.76 32.29 29.40
C ARG A 751 -24.29 32.06 29.03
N GLY A 752 -23.42 33.02 29.33
CA GLY A 752 -21.97 32.92 29.08
C GLY A 752 -21.31 31.81 29.91
N THR A 753 -21.65 31.69 31.19
CA THR A 753 -21.11 30.64 32.08
C THR A 753 -21.54 29.24 31.64
N ILE A 754 -22.79 29.09 31.18
CA ILE A 754 -23.31 27.82 30.66
C ILE A 754 -22.61 27.45 29.34
N LEU A 755 -22.45 28.41 28.43
CA LEU A 755 -21.75 28.18 27.16
C LEU A 755 -20.27 27.86 27.36
N LEU A 756 -19.60 28.52 28.30
CA LEU A 756 -18.21 28.22 28.68
C LEU A 756 -18.08 26.81 29.28
N SER A 757 -19.04 26.37 30.09
CA SER A 757 -19.08 24.99 30.60
C SER A 757 -19.18 23.97 29.47
N PHE A 758 -20.08 24.19 28.49
CA PHE A 758 -20.21 23.30 27.33
C PHE A 758 -18.97 23.33 26.41
N ALA A 759 -18.36 24.50 26.24
CA ALA A 759 -17.11 24.65 25.48
C ALA A 759 -15.96 23.90 26.14
N LEU A 760 -15.76 24.09 27.46
CA LEU A 760 -14.72 23.39 28.23
C LEU A 760 -14.93 21.88 28.23
N ARG A 761 -16.18 21.41 28.40
CA ARG A 761 -16.50 19.98 28.32
C ARG A 761 -16.10 19.40 26.97
N SER A 762 -16.47 20.07 25.87
CA SER A 762 -16.14 19.63 24.52
C SER A 762 -14.64 19.67 24.25
N ALA A 763 -13.95 20.75 24.63
CA ALA A 763 -12.51 20.89 24.48
C ALA A 763 -11.73 19.83 25.24
N LEU A 764 -12.12 19.51 26.49
CA LEU A 764 -11.48 18.46 27.29
C LEU A 764 -11.67 17.07 26.66
N MET A 765 -12.86 16.77 26.13
CA MET A 765 -13.11 15.49 25.43
C MET A 765 -12.36 15.41 24.10
N GLY A 766 -12.24 16.51 23.36
CA GLY A 766 -11.46 16.59 22.13
C GLY A 766 -9.96 16.47 22.36
N ALA A 767 -9.43 17.18 23.35
CA ALA A 767 -8.02 17.11 23.75
C ALA A 767 -7.64 15.71 24.21
N ALA A 768 -8.52 15.06 24.97
CA ALA A 768 -8.39 13.66 25.33
C ALA A 768 -8.32 12.71 24.13
N ALA A 769 -9.28 12.82 23.20
CA ALA A 769 -9.29 12.00 22.00
C ALA A 769 -8.04 12.24 21.15
N GLY A 770 -7.60 13.49 21.03
CA GLY A 770 -6.38 13.89 20.35
C GLY A 770 -5.11 13.34 21.01
N LEU A 771 -4.99 13.42 22.34
CA LEU A 771 -3.84 12.90 23.08
C LEU A 771 -3.71 11.38 22.89
N VAL A 772 -4.82 10.66 22.97
CA VAL A 772 -4.83 9.21 22.71
C VAL A 772 -4.48 8.91 21.27
N ALA A 773 -4.99 9.70 20.32
CA ALA A 773 -4.61 9.57 18.91
C ALA A 773 -3.12 9.78 18.68
N VAL A 774 -2.50 10.75 19.35
CA VAL A 774 -1.05 10.98 19.30
C VAL A 774 -0.28 9.81 19.90
N LEU A 775 -0.70 9.30 21.05
CA LEU A 775 -0.07 8.13 21.68
C LEU A 775 -0.17 6.89 20.80
N PHE A 776 -1.36 6.61 20.27
CA PHE A 776 -1.58 5.48 19.37
C PHE A 776 -0.81 5.66 18.06
N GLY A 777 -0.86 6.85 17.46
CA GLY A 777 -0.15 7.17 16.23
C GLY A 777 1.36 7.10 16.40
N GLY A 778 1.89 7.51 17.55
CA GLY A 778 3.30 7.35 17.90
C GLY A 778 3.69 5.88 18.08
N LEU A 779 2.88 5.08 18.77
CA LEU A 779 3.11 3.63 18.91
C LEU A 779 3.02 2.89 17.57
N ALA A 780 2.02 3.23 16.75
CA ALA A 780 1.85 2.65 15.42
C ALA A 780 2.99 3.09 14.48
N GLY A 781 3.39 4.35 14.52
CA GLY A 781 4.54 4.88 13.79
C GLY A 781 5.83 4.19 14.18
N TRP A 782 6.09 4.05 15.48
CA TRP A 782 7.23 3.28 16.00
C TRP A 782 7.19 1.83 15.53
N ALA A 783 6.07 1.13 15.70
CA ALA A 783 5.96 -0.27 15.29
C ALA A 783 6.20 -0.46 13.78
N VAL A 784 5.72 0.44 12.93
CA VAL A 784 5.94 0.36 11.48
C VAL A 784 7.37 0.73 11.11
N VAL A 785 7.89 1.85 11.59
CA VAL A 785 9.21 2.36 11.19
C VAL A 785 10.33 1.49 11.78
N ASP A 786 10.21 1.05 13.03
CA ASP A 786 11.24 0.26 13.72
C ASP A 786 11.11 -1.24 13.42
N LEU A 787 9.95 -1.85 13.69
CA LEU A 787 9.81 -3.32 13.57
C LEU A 787 9.64 -3.80 12.13
N VAL A 788 8.94 -3.03 11.29
CA VAL A 788 8.66 -3.44 9.89
C VAL A 788 9.72 -2.91 8.94
N MET A 789 10.15 -1.65 9.10
CA MET A 789 11.13 -1.04 8.20
C MET A 789 12.57 -1.13 8.69
N GLY A 790 12.82 -1.46 9.96
CA GLY A 790 14.17 -1.51 10.51
C GLY A 790 14.87 -0.15 10.57
N ALA A 791 14.10 0.95 10.57
CA ALA A 791 14.60 2.31 10.56
C ALA A 791 14.42 2.99 11.93
N PRO A 792 15.31 3.92 12.32
CA PRO A 792 15.18 4.63 13.59
C PRO A 792 13.92 5.50 13.59
N PHE A 793 13.07 5.31 14.58
CA PHE A 793 11.85 6.10 14.73
C PHE A 793 12.13 7.47 15.37
N HIS A 794 11.75 8.53 14.68
CA HIS A 794 11.73 9.89 15.20
C HIS A 794 10.29 10.40 15.32
N PHE A 795 9.87 10.72 16.54
CA PHE A 795 8.53 11.22 16.79
C PHE A 795 8.35 12.63 16.19
N ALA A 796 7.29 12.82 15.40
CA ALA A 796 7.00 14.08 14.73
C ALA A 796 5.99 14.93 15.55
N PRO A 797 6.45 15.98 16.27
CA PRO A 797 5.58 16.74 17.15
C PRO A 797 4.57 17.63 16.41
N TRP A 798 4.92 18.09 15.20
CA TRP A 798 4.06 19.00 14.43
C TRP A 798 2.76 18.34 13.93
N PRO A 799 2.80 17.18 13.24
CA PRO A 799 1.57 16.44 12.93
C PRO A 799 0.75 16.08 14.17
N ALA A 800 1.42 15.71 15.27
CA ALA A 800 0.76 15.38 16.52
C ALA A 800 -0.04 16.57 17.09
N PHE A 801 0.53 17.78 17.07
CA PHE A 801 -0.17 18.99 17.50
C PHE A 801 -1.39 19.29 16.64
N LEU A 802 -1.28 19.19 15.31
CA LEU A 802 -2.40 19.45 14.39
C LEU A 802 -3.57 18.49 14.64
N ILE A 803 -3.30 17.25 15.02
CA ILE A 803 -4.32 16.24 15.31
C ILE A 803 -5.06 16.54 16.62
N VAL A 804 -4.32 16.95 17.66
CA VAL A 804 -4.94 17.40 18.92
C VAL A 804 -5.79 18.63 18.68
N ALA A 805 -5.24 19.63 17.97
CA ALA A 805 -5.95 20.86 17.64
C ALA A 805 -7.21 20.56 16.81
N GLY A 806 -7.10 19.72 15.77
CA GLY A 806 -8.22 19.29 14.95
C GLY A 806 -9.31 18.57 15.75
N GLY A 807 -8.94 17.68 16.67
CA GLY A 807 -9.89 17.00 17.57
C GLY A 807 -10.61 17.96 18.52
N VAL A 808 -9.89 18.93 19.09
CA VAL A 808 -10.47 19.99 19.93
C VAL A 808 -11.43 20.86 19.12
N ILE A 809 -11.03 21.31 17.93
CA ILE A 809 -11.87 22.16 17.07
C ILE A 809 -13.13 21.41 16.64
N ALA A 810 -13.03 20.15 16.23
CA ALA A 810 -14.17 19.34 15.81
C ALA A 810 -15.18 19.12 16.94
N THR A 811 -14.70 18.75 18.13
CA THR A 811 -15.56 18.58 19.32
C THR A 811 -16.18 19.89 19.78
N LEU A 812 -15.40 20.97 19.83
CA LEU A 812 -15.87 22.29 20.25
C LEU A 812 -16.92 22.83 19.28
N GLY A 813 -16.69 22.74 17.97
CA GLY A 813 -17.64 23.13 16.94
C GLY A 813 -18.96 22.37 17.06
N ALA A 814 -18.91 21.03 17.14
CA ALA A 814 -20.12 20.22 17.34
C ALA A 814 -20.83 20.56 18.66
N GLY A 815 -20.09 20.67 19.77
CA GLY A 815 -20.65 20.98 21.08
C GLY A 815 -21.35 22.34 21.14
N LEU A 816 -20.80 23.36 20.48
CA LEU A 816 -21.37 24.71 20.45
C LEU A 816 -22.60 24.80 19.54
N ILE A 817 -22.57 24.19 18.36
CA ILE A 817 -23.71 24.17 17.42
C ILE A 817 -24.94 23.54 18.10
N PHE A 818 -24.76 22.42 18.80
CA PHE A 818 -25.85 21.74 19.51
C PHE A 818 -26.19 22.34 20.89
N ALA A 819 -25.42 23.32 21.37
CA ALA A 819 -25.73 24.06 22.59
C ALA A 819 -26.72 25.21 22.37
N TRP A 820 -26.80 25.79 21.16
CA TRP A 820 -27.62 26.97 20.87
C TRP A 820 -29.12 26.77 21.10
N ARG A 821 -29.69 25.64 20.65
CA ARG A 821 -31.11 25.33 20.83
C ARG A 821 -31.49 25.09 22.31
N PRO A 822 -30.73 24.30 23.10
CA PRO A 822 -30.91 24.21 24.55
C PRO A 822 -30.85 25.57 25.27
N LEU A 823 -29.94 26.45 24.84
CA LEU A 823 -29.74 27.77 25.44
C LEU A 823 -30.91 28.73 25.17
N SER A 824 -31.67 28.55 24.09
CA SER A 824 -32.82 29.41 23.77
C SER A 824 -34.14 28.97 24.42
N ARG A 825 -34.22 27.76 25.00
CA ARG A 825 -35.45 27.29 25.67
C ARG A 825 -35.69 27.99 27.01
N ARG A 826 -36.98 28.26 27.29
CA ARG A 826 -37.46 28.86 28.54
C ARG A 826 -37.49 27.80 29.65
N PRO A 827 -36.91 28.07 30.85
CA PRO A 827 -36.84 27.08 31.93
C PRO A 827 -38.20 26.51 32.37
N ALA A 828 -39.25 27.35 32.35
CA ALA A 828 -40.59 26.96 32.79
C ALA A 828 -41.23 25.86 31.93
N GLY A 829 -40.87 25.73 30.65
CA GLY A 829 -41.41 24.69 29.77
C GLY A 829 -40.75 23.32 29.96
N GLU A 830 -39.45 23.30 30.25
CA GLU A 830 -38.69 22.05 30.45
C GLU A 830 -38.87 21.46 31.84
N LEU A 831 -39.03 22.30 32.87
CA LEU A 831 -39.17 21.84 34.26
C LEU A 831 -40.61 21.44 34.63
N ARG A 832 -41.62 21.87 33.86
CA ARG A 832 -43.04 21.48 34.05
C ARG A 832 -43.49 20.32 33.18
N GLY A 833 -42.81 20.03 32.07
CA GLY A 833 -43.18 18.93 31.17
C GLY A 833 -42.74 17.53 31.61
N SER A 834 -42.22 17.39 32.84
CA SER A 834 -41.84 16.11 33.46
C SER A 834 -42.87 15.58 34.45
N GLU A 835 -43.99 16.27 34.64
CA GLU A 835 -45.25 15.72 35.17
C GLU A 835 -46.09 15.22 34.00
#